data_AF-A0A381SRH1-F1
#
_entry.id   AF-A0A381SRH1-F1
#
_cell.length_a   1.000
_cell.length_b   1.000
_cell.length_c   1.000
_cell.angle_alpha   90.00
_cell.angle_beta   90.00
_cell.angle_gamma   90.00
#
_symmetry.space_group_name_H-M   'P 1'
#
loop_
_entity.id
_entity.type
_entity.pdbx_description
1 polymer ?
#
loop_
_entity_poly.entity_id
_entity_poly.type
_entity_poly.pdbx_seq_one_letter_code
_entity_poly.pdbx_strand_id
1 'polypeptide(L)'
;MIQVIRTLLPLVLLFGAFAFSQAAEKGKGHGDGHDGNRASITHLIELWDDKDKQIKSTDAQPRPLSMRNTCGKCHDYDTMAAGWHFHSGSTNVLSGRVGEPWVLTDNRIRTQIPISNRGWKGTYKPSDVDLNAWKFLKKFSSHFPGGNYGEMVPSEDEGDEEEVDTSELFRWEISGKYEINCLACHHADRKQNQSDAALQAAKENYRWAATVASGLASVKGTASELEDFYDPEFDGYKIITSYDKSRFDSNNMVFLDIVRKPPSNRCYYCHSTQDLNPVATISSIVETNGTATVTTTNPHSFKTGDEVIINGSTGESSGEYNTIHTIARTGNAAFTVSVTSGTGVAEGSMLVSRNPGKDEWMHNEDVHLASGMSCADCHRNGVDHMISRGDIEPLKNPHGSEDYLKAYEPKKVASYSCQGCHMGNPNADDPAARMGGHLGAPVPEHKGIPPVHFEKLSCTACHSGRLPIENTARVRTARMHKLGRHGPHGRISPQLPHVVTPVFARMTDGKIGPHNMIWPSFWGAQTNGVVKPLAPDLVREIAEDELGIEIAEPERVNDWIELTEKQIGKVLKLIGEYEWELEEGEPEPVYVAGGRLYSLSNGDVISTNHDAAEPYKWPIAHDVRPAAQSLGSNGRCADCHDKNSPFIFGQVEVDTPIKPAEKQTVAMTEFGELDRSYFQMFAFTFLFRPWLKVVVILSCVLLGMVLLLFALKGLDVVVKASGTKASDE
;
A
#
# COMPACT_ATOMS: atom_id res chain seq x y z
N MET A 1 12.02 57.06 -39.76
CA MET A 1 12.19 56.27 -38.52
C MET A 1 11.00 55.33 -38.26
N ILE A 2 9.75 55.82 -38.27
CA ILE A 2 8.54 55.02 -38.00
C ILE A 2 8.28 53.88 -39.02
N GLN A 3 8.71 54.05 -40.27
CA GLN A 3 8.49 53.06 -41.35
C GLN A 3 9.49 51.89 -41.30
N VAL A 4 10.67 52.09 -40.70
CA VAL A 4 11.70 51.06 -40.48
C VAL A 4 11.33 50.17 -39.30
N ILE A 5 10.66 50.73 -38.29
CA ILE A 5 10.15 49.99 -37.13
C ILE A 5 9.01 49.04 -37.54
N ARG A 6 8.14 49.44 -38.48
CA ARG A 6 7.01 48.61 -38.94
C ARG A 6 7.41 47.37 -39.77
N THR A 7 8.55 47.38 -40.43
CA THR A 7 9.05 46.25 -41.22
C THR A 7 10.00 45.34 -40.45
N LEU A 8 10.72 45.85 -39.45
CA LEU A 8 11.64 45.03 -38.64
C LEU A 8 10.95 44.33 -37.45
N LEU A 9 9.89 44.91 -36.87
CA LEU A 9 9.21 44.31 -35.72
C LEU A 9 8.58 42.92 -36.01
N PRO A 10 7.94 42.67 -37.17
CA PRO A 10 7.42 41.34 -37.50
C PRO A 10 8.54 40.33 -37.74
N LEU A 11 9.67 40.77 -38.32
CA LEU A 11 10.83 39.91 -38.59
C LEU A 11 11.53 39.49 -37.30
N VAL A 12 11.70 40.43 -36.35
CA VAL A 12 12.29 40.16 -35.03
C VAL A 12 11.36 39.29 -34.18
N LEU A 13 10.04 39.44 -34.29
CA LEU A 13 9.06 38.56 -33.62
C LEU A 13 9.02 37.15 -34.25
N LEU A 14 9.16 37.02 -35.57
CA LEU A 14 9.27 35.71 -36.22
C LEU A 14 10.60 34.99 -35.90
N PHE A 15 11.73 35.71 -35.92
CA PHE A 15 13.03 35.13 -35.55
C PHE A 15 13.12 34.85 -34.05
N GLY A 16 12.50 35.67 -33.21
CA GLY A 16 12.34 35.41 -31.78
C GLY A 16 11.53 34.15 -31.52
N ALA A 17 10.38 33.97 -32.18
CA ALA A 17 9.56 32.76 -32.04
C ALA A 17 10.29 31.49 -32.51
N PHE A 18 11.03 31.55 -33.62
CA PHE A 18 11.83 30.41 -34.10
C PHE A 18 13.02 30.08 -33.17
N ALA A 19 13.71 31.10 -32.64
CA ALA A 19 14.83 30.91 -31.73
C ALA A 19 14.37 30.40 -30.35
N PHE A 20 13.22 30.85 -29.84
CA PHE A 20 12.62 30.30 -28.61
C PHE A 20 12.10 28.88 -28.80
N SER A 21 11.56 28.52 -29.98
CA SER A 21 11.11 27.16 -30.26
C SER A 21 12.28 26.18 -30.42
N GLN A 22 13.38 26.58 -31.05
CA GLN A 22 14.59 25.74 -31.14
C GLN A 22 15.35 25.64 -29.81
N ALA A 23 15.39 26.72 -29.01
CA ALA A 23 15.97 26.67 -27.67
C ALA A 23 15.15 25.79 -26.70
N ALA A 24 13.82 25.70 -26.89
CA ALA A 24 12.94 24.82 -26.11
C ALA A 24 13.05 23.33 -26.47
N GLU A 25 13.74 22.98 -27.58
CA GLU A 25 14.01 21.60 -27.98
C GLU A 25 15.45 21.14 -27.72
N LYS A 26 16.37 22.08 -27.47
CA LYS A 26 17.78 21.75 -27.21
C LYS A 26 17.91 21.12 -25.82
N GLY A 27 18.03 19.80 -25.77
CA GLY A 27 18.15 19.01 -24.53
C GLY A 27 16.99 18.06 -24.27
N LYS A 28 15.92 18.09 -25.08
CA LYS A 28 14.91 17.02 -25.08
C LYS A 28 15.44 15.93 -26.01
N GLY A 29 15.78 14.75 -25.46
CA GLY A 29 16.09 13.59 -26.29
C GLY A 29 14.97 13.35 -27.30
N HIS A 30 15.27 12.65 -28.41
CA HIS A 30 14.30 12.40 -29.48
C HIS A 30 12.99 11.72 -28.99
N GLY A 31 12.95 11.16 -27.77
CA GLY A 31 11.77 10.49 -27.19
C GLY A 31 10.98 11.25 -26.10
N ASP A 32 11.52 12.31 -25.49
CA ASP A 32 10.86 13.00 -24.36
C ASP A 32 10.01 14.22 -24.76
N GLY A 33 10.12 14.64 -26.02
CA GLY A 33 9.31 15.71 -26.60
C GLY A 33 7.89 15.23 -26.94
N HIS A 34 6.90 16.11 -26.76
CA HIS A 34 5.57 15.91 -27.32
C HIS A 34 5.50 16.62 -28.68
N ASP A 35 5.67 15.89 -29.79
CA ASP A 35 5.60 16.40 -31.16
C ASP A 35 4.17 16.81 -31.60
N GLY A 36 3.18 16.58 -30.74
CA GLY A 36 1.77 16.84 -31.04
C GLY A 36 1.01 15.60 -31.47
N ASN A 37 1.72 14.53 -31.84
CA ASN A 37 1.15 13.29 -32.32
C ASN A 37 0.64 12.42 -31.17
N ARG A 38 -0.51 11.78 -31.40
CA ARG A 38 -1.14 10.85 -30.46
C ARG A 38 -0.83 9.39 -30.76
N ALA A 39 -0.15 9.10 -31.87
CA ALA A 39 0.34 7.77 -32.19
C ALA A 39 1.50 7.38 -31.26
N SER A 40 1.64 6.10 -30.95
CA SER A 40 2.81 5.58 -30.26
C SER A 40 4.02 5.54 -31.21
N ILE A 41 5.18 5.93 -30.68
CA ILE A 41 6.45 5.73 -31.38
C ILE A 41 6.77 4.24 -31.39
N THR A 42 7.15 3.70 -32.54
CA THR A 42 7.63 2.32 -32.67
C THR A 42 9.05 2.22 -32.11
N HIS A 43 9.24 1.41 -31.07
CA HIS A 43 10.56 1.18 -30.46
C HIS A 43 11.24 -0.02 -31.12
N LEU A 44 11.68 0.16 -32.37
CA LEU A 44 12.65 -0.72 -33.01
C LEU A 44 14.03 -0.08 -32.84
N ILE A 45 14.79 -0.54 -31.85
CA ILE A 45 15.99 0.14 -31.34
C ILE A 45 17.18 -0.80 -31.18
N GLU A 46 18.38 -0.24 -31.13
CA GLU A 46 19.58 -0.97 -30.72
C GLU A 46 19.55 -1.21 -29.20
N LEU A 47 20.05 -2.36 -28.76
CA LEU A 47 20.24 -2.66 -27.35
C LEU A 47 21.69 -2.39 -26.95
N TRP A 48 21.89 -1.82 -25.75
CA TRP A 48 23.19 -1.44 -25.21
C TRP A 48 23.39 -2.00 -23.80
N ASP A 49 24.60 -2.42 -23.48
CA ASP A 49 24.96 -2.89 -22.13
C ASP A 49 25.42 -1.75 -21.21
N ASP A 50 25.73 -2.07 -19.96
CA ASP A 50 26.18 -1.11 -18.93
C ASP A 50 27.57 -0.51 -19.20
N LYS A 51 28.30 -1.01 -20.21
CA LYS A 51 29.59 -0.47 -20.67
C LYS A 51 29.45 0.32 -21.97
N ASP A 52 28.22 0.68 -22.33
CA ASP A 52 27.87 1.41 -23.54
C ASP A 52 28.32 0.70 -24.83
N LYS A 53 28.28 -0.63 -24.82
CA LYS A 53 28.53 -1.46 -26.01
C LYS A 53 27.22 -2.02 -26.56
N GLN A 54 27.06 -1.91 -27.87
CA GLN A 54 25.90 -2.47 -28.57
C GLN A 54 25.89 -4.00 -28.43
N ILE A 55 24.74 -4.54 -28.04
CA ILE A 55 24.48 -5.97 -27.92
C ILE A 55 24.01 -6.48 -29.28
N LYS A 56 24.70 -7.48 -29.81
CA LYS A 56 24.41 -8.06 -31.13
C LYS A 56 24.01 -9.52 -31.00
N SER A 57 23.16 -9.98 -31.93
CA SER A 57 22.72 -11.38 -32.00
C SER A 57 23.87 -12.39 -32.20
N THR A 58 25.02 -11.92 -32.69
CA THR A 58 26.23 -12.70 -32.96
C THR A 58 27.24 -12.70 -31.82
N ASP A 59 27.02 -11.93 -30.76
CA ASP A 59 27.95 -11.87 -29.64
C ASP A 59 28.04 -13.23 -28.96
N ALA A 60 29.26 -13.70 -28.72
CA ALA A 60 29.51 -15.00 -28.11
C ALA A 60 29.19 -15.01 -26.60
N GLN A 61 29.43 -13.89 -25.92
CA GLN A 61 29.17 -13.66 -24.49
C GLN A 61 28.59 -12.26 -24.30
N PRO A 62 27.33 -12.02 -24.71
CA PRO A 62 26.71 -10.71 -24.56
C PRO A 62 26.48 -10.37 -23.09
N ARG A 63 26.69 -9.10 -22.73
CA ARG A 63 26.27 -8.56 -21.43
C ARG A 63 24.75 -8.32 -21.40
N PRO A 64 24.12 -8.25 -20.22
CA PRO A 64 22.71 -7.88 -20.12
C PRO A 64 22.47 -6.44 -20.59
N LEU A 65 21.22 -6.17 -20.95
CA LEU A 65 20.70 -4.87 -21.34
C LEU A 65 20.81 -3.87 -20.18
N SER A 66 21.37 -2.69 -20.44
CA SER A 66 21.27 -1.51 -19.57
C SER A 66 20.13 -0.63 -20.03
N MET A 67 19.21 -0.32 -19.13
CA MET A 67 18.11 0.62 -19.39
C MET A 67 18.65 2.04 -19.49
N ARG A 68 19.67 2.37 -18.69
CA ARG A 68 20.35 3.66 -18.76
C ARG A 68 20.99 3.87 -20.13
N ASN A 69 21.70 2.89 -20.67
CA ASN A 69 22.38 3.06 -21.95
C ASN A 69 21.51 2.72 -23.17
N THR A 70 20.37 2.05 -22.99
CA THR A 70 19.45 1.76 -24.10
C THR A 70 18.33 2.78 -24.19
N CYS A 71 17.51 2.91 -23.14
CA CYS A 71 16.43 3.88 -23.11
C CYS A 71 16.98 5.31 -22.97
N GLY A 72 18.10 5.48 -22.25
CA GLY A 72 18.70 6.79 -22.02
C GLY A 72 19.32 7.46 -23.27
N LYS A 73 19.46 6.75 -24.40
CA LYS A 73 19.83 7.38 -25.69
C LYS A 73 18.73 8.30 -26.23
N CYS A 74 17.48 8.04 -25.84
CA CYS A 74 16.30 8.77 -26.31
C CYS A 74 15.56 9.51 -25.18
N HIS A 75 15.72 9.05 -23.94
CA HIS A 75 15.03 9.55 -22.74
C HIS A 75 16.02 10.07 -21.69
N ASP A 76 15.65 11.11 -20.94
CA ASP A 76 16.42 11.64 -19.82
C ASP A 76 16.26 10.75 -18.58
N TYR A 77 17.16 9.77 -18.48
CA TYR A 77 17.16 8.80 -17.38
C TYR A 77 17.26 9.47 -16.00
N ASP A 78 18.07 10.50 -15.86
CA ASP A 78 18.32 11.12 -14.56
C ASP A 78 17.11 11.93 -14.10
N THR A 79 16.42 12.61 -15.03
CA THR A 79 15.12 13.23 -14.73
C THR A 79 14.07 12.18 -14.33
N MET A 80 14.00 11.03 -15.01
CA MET A 80 13.10 9.94 -14.61
C MET A 80 13.44 9.39 -13.22
N ALA A 81 14.74 9.26 -12.90
CA ALA A 81 15.23 8.71 -11.63
C ALA A 81 14.87 9.55 -10.40
N ALA A 82 14.46 10.80 -10.57
CA ALA A 82 13.94 11.66 -9.50
C ALA A 82 12.48 11.30 -9.09
N GLY A 83 11.80 10.45 -9.86
CA GLY A 83 10.39 10.09 -9.64
C GLY A 83 10.12 9.28 -8.38
N TRP A 84 8.87 9.27 -7.92
CA TRP A 84 8.49 8.69 -6.62
C TRP A 84 8.78 7.18 -6.45
N HIS A 85 8.80 6.41 -7.53
CA HIS A 85 9.13 4.99 -7.50
C HIS A 85 10.64 4.70 -7.50
N PHE A 86 11.46 5.68 -7.91
CA PHE A 86 12.91 5.53 -8.12
C PHE A 86 13.73 6.45 -7.20
N HIS A 87 13.08 7.33 -6.45
CA HIS A 87 13.71 8.29 -5.57
C HIS A 87 13.22 8.13 -4.12
N SER A 88 13.82 7.18 -3.40
CA SER A 88 13.48 6.86 -2.01
C SER A 88 14.65 6.68 -1.06
N GLY A 89 15.90 6.78 -1.51
CA GLY A 89 17.07 6.49 -0.65
C GLY A 89 18.10 7.59 -0.50
N SER A 90 17.96 8.72 -1.21
CA SER A 90 18.86 9.86 -0.99
C SER A 90 18.54 10.56 0.35
N THR A 91 19.45 11.40 0.83
CA THR A 91 19.25 12.21 2.05
C THR A 91 18.25 13.36 1.85
N ASN A 92 17.99 13.76 0.60
CA ASN A 92 17.11 14.88 0.22
C ASN A 92 15.79 14.43 -0.43
N VAL A 93 15.29 13.24 -0.06
CA VAL A 93 14.04 12.72 -0.62
C VAL A 93 12.85 13.59 -0.19
N LEU A 94 12.10 14.10 -1.16
CA LEU A 94 10.82 14.76 -0.88
C LEU A 94 9.84 13.78 -0.20
N SER A 95 9.20 14.21 0.89
CA SER A 95 8.31 13.33 1.66
C SER A 95 7.14 12.80 0.83
N GLY A 96 6.54 13.66 0.00
CA GLY A 96 5.32 13.32 -0.74
C GLY A 96 4.17 12.89 0.19
N ARG A 97 3.10 12.34 -0.41
CA ARG A 97 1.95 11.85 0.34
C ARG A 97 2.29 10.57 1.11
N VAL A 98 1.82 10.47 2.36
CA VAL A 98 1.86 9.25 3.16
C VAL A 98 1.34 8.05 2.35
N GLY A 99 2.19 7.03 2.22
CA GLY A 99 1.93 5.84 1.42
C GLY A 99 2.31 4.56 2.14
N GLU A 100 2.27 3.44 1.41
CA GLU A 100 2.70 2.15 1.94
C GLU A 100 4.22 2.13 2.16
N PRO A 101 4.70 1.87 3.39
CA PRO A 101 6.13 1.87 3.71
C PRO A 101 6.75 0.54 3.27
N TRP A 102 8.08 0.44 3.31
CA TRP A 102 8.71 -0.88 3.44
C TRP A 102 8.51 -1.37 4.88
N VAL A 103 8.52 -2.67 5.13
CA VAL A 103 8.41 -3.18 6.50
C VAL A 103 9.51 -4.18 6.76
N LEU A 104 10.44 -3.81 7.63
CA LEU A 104 11.48 -4.70 8.09
C LEU A 104 10.89 -5.65 9.12
N THR A 105 10.73 -6.92 8.75
CA THR A 105 10.23 -7.96 9.65
C THR A 105 11.31 -8.96 10.03
N ASP A 106 11.29 -9.34 11.29
CA ASP A 106 12.02 -10.46 11.86
C ASP A 106 11.20 -11.10 12.98
N ASN A 107 10.55 -12.22 12.67
CA ASN A 107 9.67 -12.89 13.63
C ASN A 107 10.46 -13.52 14.80
N ARG A 108 11.74 -13.87 14.62
CA ARG A 108 12.55 -14.48 15.69
C ARG A 108 12.75 -13.51 16.85
N ILE A 109 12.92 -12.23 16.56
CA ILE A 109 13.04 -11.17 17.56
C ILE A 109 11.76 -10.34 17.70
N ARG A 110 10.64 -10.82 17.13
CA ARG A 110 9.31 -10.16 17.10
C ARG A 110 9.37 -8.70 16.64
N THR A 111 10.14 -8.45 15.60
CA THR A 111 10.33 -7.12 15.01
C THR A 111 9.49 -6.95 13.75
N GLN A 112 8.75 -5.84 13.66
CA GLN A 112 8.13 -5.28 12.46
C GLN A 112 8.20 -3.75 12.51
N ILE A 113 9.01 -3.17 11.62
CA ILE A 113 9.32 -1.73 11.61
C ILE A 113 8.91 -1.14 10.27
N PRO A 114 8.04 -0.11 10.25
CA PRO A 114 7.78 0.69 9.05
C PRO A 114 9.04 1.49 8.66
N ILE A 115 9.59 1.22 7.48
CA ILE A 115 10.82 1.82 6.95
C ILE A 115 10.51 2.76 5.78
N SER A 116 11.01 4.00 5.87
CA SER A 116 10.90 4.99 4.81
C SER A 116 11.88 6.16 5.01
N ASN A 117 12.62 6.53 3.95
CA ASN A 117 13.43 7.75 3.93
C ASN A 117 12.64 9.02 3.60
N ARG A 118 11.30 8.91 3.49
CA ARG A 118 10.41 10.05 3.21
C ARG A 118 10.03 10.84 4.46
N GLY A 119 10.44 10.41 5.65
CA GLY A 119 10.16 11.12 6.90
C GLY A 119 8.68 11.17 7.28
N TRP A 120 7.89 10.15 6.91
CA TRP A 120 6.50 10.05 7.34
C TRP A 120 6.45 9.75 8.85
N LYS A 121 5.52 10.39 9.59
CA LYS A 121 5.35 10.12 11.04
C LYS A 121 5.13 8.61 11.27
N GLY A 122 5.89 8.03 12.20
CA GLY A 122 5.83 6.61 12.52
C GLY A 122 6.63 5.70 11.59
N THR A 123 7.50 6.26 10.74
CA THR A 123 8.49 5.50 9.97
C THR A 123 9.91 5.82 10.42
N TYR A 124 10.81 4.86 10.21
CA TYR A 124 12.24 4.98 10.49
C TYR A 124 13.04 4.95 9.18
N LYS A 125 14.19 5.63 9.16
CA LYS A 125 15.10 5.58 8.02
C LYS A 125 15.79 4.22 7.98
N PRO A 126 16.16 3.69 6.80
CA PRO A 126 16.97 2.47 6.72
C PRO A 126 18.26 2.55 7.54
N SER A 127 18.95 3.70 7.55
CA SER A 127 20.16 3.92 8.36
C SER A 127 19.92 3.80 9.87
N ASP A 128 18.70 4.10 10.36
CA ASP A 128 18.36 3.97 11.78
C ASP A 128 18.37 2.49 12.26
N VAL A 129 18.41 1.53 11.33
CA VAL A 129 18.43 0.08 11.61
C VAL A 129 19.53 -0.64 10.82
N ASP A 130 20.61 0.06 10.49
CA ASP A 130 21.77 -0.48 9.76
C ASP A 130 21.38 -1.16 8.43
N LEU A 131 20.45 -0.54 7.70
CA LEU A 131 20.11 -0.93 6.33
C LEU A 131 20.74 0.04 5.33
N ASN A 132 21.98 -0.24 4.96
CA ASN A 132 22.62 0.37 3.79
C ASN A 132 21.92 -0.07 2.47
N ALA A 133 22.33 0.51 1.34
CA ALA A 133 21.72 0.22 0.04
C ALA A 133 21.77 -1.27 -0.33
N TRP A 134 22.87 -1.96 -0.03
CA TRP A 134 23.06 -3.38 -0.31
C TRP A 134 22.13 -4.27 0.51
N LYS A 135 22.12 -4.08 1.83
CA LYS A 135 21.22 -4.76 2.77
C LYS A 135 19.75 -4.49 2.43
N PHE A 136 19.42 -3.26 2.03
CA PHE A 136 18.09 -2.89 1.56
C PHE A 136 17.64 -3.71 0.33
N LEU A 137 18.48 -3.83 -0.70
CA LEU A 137 18.16 -4.62 -1.88
C LEU A 137 17.94 -6.10 -1.54
N LYS A 138 18.81 -6.70 -0.71
CA LYS A 138 18.65 -8.09 -0.28
C LYS A 138 17.30 -8.33 0.40
N LYS A 139 16.81 -7.34 1.18
CA LYS A 139 15.53 -7.44 1.87
C LYS A 139 14.32 -7.20 0.97
N PHE A 140 14.35 -6.15 0.14
CA PHE A 140 13.16 -5.56 -0.49
C PHE A 140 13.09 -5.65 -2.03
N SER A 141 14.12 -6.16 -2.70
CA SER A 141 14.24 -6.10 -4.17
C SER A 141 13.14 -6.79 -4.98
N SER A 142 12.40 -7.74 -4.41
CA SER A 142 11.39 -8.52 -5.15
C SER A 142 10.28 -7.69 -5.81
N HIS A 143 9.89 -6.57 -5.20
CA HIS A 143 8.86 -5.65 -5.69
C HIS A 143 9.42 -4.24 -5.87
N PHE A 144 10.73 -4.17 -6.11
CA PHE A 144 11.46 -2.94 -6.34
C PHE A 144 11.70 -2.77 -7.84
N PRO A 145 11.33 -1.63 -8.45
CA PRO A 145 11.44 -1.45 -9.89
C PRO A 145 12.86 -1.08 -10.37
N GLY A 146 13.85 -1.09 -9.48
CA GLY A 146 15.21 -0.62 -9.75
C GLY A 146 15.37 0.89 -9.55
N GLY A 147 16.59 1.39 -9.77
CA GLY A 147 17.00 2.75 -9.43
C GLY A 147 17.38 2.90 -7.95
N ASN A 148 17.76 4.11 -7.54
CA ASN A 148 18.07 4.44 -6.14
C ASN A 148 19.10 3.52 -5.45
N TYR A 149 18.73 2.88 -4.34
CA TYR A 149 19.44 1.79 -3.66
C TYR A 149 19.99 0.73 -4.64
N GLY A 150 19.35 0.52 -5.80
CA GLY A 150 19.82 -0.33 -6.88
C GLY A 150 21.08 0.16 -7.60
N GLU A 151 21.33 1.46 -7.60
CA GLU A 151 22.43 2.12 -8.30
C GLU A 151 23.41 2.84 -7.36
N MET A 152 23.07 2.96 -6.07
CA MET A 152 23.97 3.45 -5.02
C MET A 152 25.12 2.46 -4.84
N VAL A 153 26.33 2.99 -4.88
CA VAL A 153 27.51 2.24 -4.44
C VAL A 153 27.31 1.97 -2.95
N PRO A 154 27.59 0.75 -2.46
CA PRO A 154 27.70 0.52 -1.03
C PRO A 154 28.76 1.47 -0.47
N SER A 155 28.34 2.51 0.26
CA SER A 155 29.24 3.47 0.91
C SER A 155 28.77 3.68 2.34
N GLU A 156 29.72 4.11 3.19
CA GLU A 156 29.46 4.71 4.50
C GLU A 156 28.32 5.74 4.38
N ASP A 157 27.40 5.74 5.36
CA ASP A 157 26.63 6.94 5.66
C ASP A 157 27.63 8.09 5.89
N GLU A 158 27.30 9.33 5.53
CA GLU A 158 28.19 10.51 5.55
C GLU A 158 28.63 10.95 6.98
N GLY A 159 29.17 10.05 7.82
CA GLY A 159 29.39 10.27 9.25
C GLY A 159 30.64 9.63 9.86
N ASP A 160 30.97 8.37 9.58
CA ASP A 160 31.97 7.64 10.37
C ASP A 160 32.97 6.87 9.49
N GLU A 161 34.25 7.19 9.67
CA GLU A 161 35.43 6.60 9.00
C GLU A 161 35.73 5.16 9.48
N GLU A 162 34.73 4.27 9.55
CA GLU A 162 34.95 2.84 9.83
C GLU A 162 34.85 1.98 8.57
N GLU A 163 35.86 1.11 8.41
CA GLU A 163 36.17 0.31 7.23
C GLU A 163 34.94 -0.11 6.41
N VAL A 164 34.82 0.43 5.18
CA VAL A 164 33.99 -0.18 4.14
C VAL A 164 34.20 -1.68 4.17
N ASP A 165 33.12 -2.46 4.37
CA ASP A 165 33.20 -3.89 4.17
C ASP A 165 33.51 -4.12 2.70
N THR A 166 34.81 -4.27 2.42
CA THR A 166 35.34 -4.43 1.07
C THR A 166 34.67 -5.59 0.35
N SER A 167 34.16 -6.58 1.09
CA SER A 167 33.36 -7.67 0.54
C SER A 167 32.09 -7.15 -0.13
N GLU A 168 31.31 -6.24 0.48
CA GLU A 168 30.08 -5.70 -0.11
C GLU A 168 30.34 -4.95 -1.42
N LEU A 169 31.45 -4.20 -1.51
CA LEU A 169 31.87 -3.56 -2.75
C LEU A 169 32.18 -4.57 -3.86
N PHE A 170 32.95 -5.62 -3.55
CA PHE A 170 33.26 -6.65 -4.54
C PHE A 170 32.00 -7.42 -4.98
N ARG A 171 31.14 -7.77 -4.02
CA ARG A 171 29.83 -8.40 -4.27
C ARG A 171 28.96 -7.54 -5.19
N TRP A 172 28.96 -6.22 -5.01
CA TRP A 172 28.21 -5.28 -5.82
C TRP A 172 28.72 -5.22 -7.27
N GLU A 173 30.03 -5.26 -7.51
CA GLU A 173 30.59 -5.29 -8.87
C GLU A 173 30.20 -6.55 -9.66
N ILE A 174 30.21 -7.72 -8.98
CA ILE A 174 29.76 -9.01 -9.54
C ILE A 174 28.26 -8.93 -9.90
N SER A 175 27.45 -8.50 -8.94
CA SER A 175 25.99 -8.44 -9.01
C SER A 175 25.49 -7.38 -10.01
N GLY A 176 26.24 -6.29 -10.11
CA GLY A 176 25.99 -5.09 -10.87
C GLY A 176 24.78 -4.28 -10.38
N LYS A 177 24.54 -3.14 -11.04
CA LYS A 177 23.49 -2.19 -10.68
C LYS A 177 22.10 -2.74 -10.99
N TYR A 178 21.16 -2.56 -10.07
CA TYR A 178 19.73 -2.70 -10.35
C TYR A 178 19.18 -1.37 -10.90
N GLU A 179 19.49 -1.08 -12.17
CA GLU A 179 18.94 0.08 -12.88
C GLU A 179 17.40 0.08 -12.91
N ILE A 180 16.80 1.26 -13.10
CA ILE A 180 15.37 1.44 -13.36
C ILE A 180 14.95 0.51 -14.49
N ASN A 181 14.10 -0.47 -14.18
CA ASN A 181 13.55 -1.37 -15.17
C ASN A 181 12.39 -0.68 -15.89
N CYS A 182 12.66 0.15 -16.89
CA CYS A 182 11.62 0.88 -17.64
C CYS A 182 10.55 -0.06 -18.24
N LEU A 183 10.99 -1.23 -18.70
CA LEU A 183 10.12 -2.27 -19.25
C LEU A 183 9.18 -2.87 -18.21
N ALA A 184 9.46 -2.65 -16.93
CA ALA A 184 8.61 -3.15 -15.86
C ALA A 184 7.17 -2.65 -15.93
N CYS A 185 7.03 -1.39 -16.31
CA CYS A 185 5.76 -0.70 -16.39
C CYS A 185 5.32 -0.50 -17.85
N HIS A 186 6.26 -0.28 -18.76
CA HIS A 186 5.94 0.15 -20.12
C HIS A 186 5.91 -0.96 -21.16
N HIS A 187 6.37 -2.17 -20.85
CA HIS A 187 6.38 -3.26 -21.83
C HIS A 187 5.03 -3.96 -21.90
N ALA A 188 4.31 -3.77 -23.01
CA ALA A 188 3.02 -4.40 -23.29
C ALA A 188 3.16 -5.85 -23.79
N ASP A 189 4.37 -6.29 -24.17
CA ASP A 189 4.65 -7.68 -24.53
C ASP A 189 4.25 -8.63 -23.39
N ARG A 190 3.55 -9.70 -23.74
CA ARG A 190 3.09 -10.71 -22.78
C ARG A 190 4.23 -11.53 -22.19
N LYS A 191 5.42 -11.50 -22.80
CA LYS A 191 6.63 -12.10 -22.23
C LYS A 191 7.18 -11.32 -21.03
N GLN A 192 6.77 -10.05 -20.82
CA GLN A 192 7.21 -9.28 -19.66
C GLN A 192 6.74 -9.96 -18.35
N ASN A 193 7.69 -10.42 -17.55
CA ASN A 193 7.47 -11.19 -16.33
C ASN A 193 8.30 -10.63 -15.15
N GLN A 194 7.63 -9.94 -14.23
CA GLN A 194 8.27 -9.41 -13.02
C GLN A 194 8.70 -10.47 -12.02
N SER A 195 8.04 -11.64 -12.02
CA SER A 195 8.50 -12.73 -11.17
C SER A 195 9.92 -13.17 -11.54
N ASP A 196 10.32 -13.03 -12.80
CA ASP A 196 11.69 -13.34 -13.22
C ASP A 196 12.68 -12.26 -12.78
N ALA A 197 12.30 -10.98 -12.77
CA ALA A 197 13.12 -9.92 -12.17
C ALA A 197 13.34 -10.19 -10.68
N ALA A 198 12.27 -10.52 -9.93
CA ALA A 198 12.36 -10.88 -8.53
C ALA A 198 13.23 -12.11 -8.28
N LEU A 199 13.20 -13.10 -9.19
CA LEU A 199 14.07 -14.28 -9.14
C LEU A 199 15.54 -13.90 -9.37
N GLN A 200 15.82 -13.05 -10.35
CA GLN A 200 17.19 -12.56 -10.57
C GLN A 200 17.69 -11.77 -9.35
N ALA A 201 16.85 -10.90 -8.80
CA ALA A 201 17.20 -10.14 -7.60
C ALA A 201 17.47 -11.05 -6.38
N ALA A 202 16.71 -12.14 -6.21
CA ALA A 202 16.95 -13.13 -5.16
C ALA A 202 18.27 -13.91 -5.32
N LYS A 203 18.83 -13.92 -6.54
CA LYS A 203 20.15 -14.48 -6.86
C LYS A 203 21.28 -13.46 -6.77
N GLU A 204 20.96 -12.23 -6.36
CA GLU A 204 21.82 -11.05 -6.46
C GLU A 204 22.22 -10.73 -7.92
N ASN A 205 21.53 -11.26 -8.93
CA ASN A 205 21.76 -10.99 -10.35
C ASN A 205 21.11 -9.64 -10.77
N TYR A 206 21.35 -8.57 -10.03
CA TYR A 206 20.66 -7.28 -10.19
C TYR A 206 20.80 -6.70 -11.61
N ARG A 207 22.00 -6.74 -12.20
CA ARG A 207 22.26 -6.27 -13.58
C ARG A 207 21.42 -6.98 -14.65
N TRP A 208 20.99 -8.21 -14.38
CA TRP A 208 20.28 -9.06 -15.35
C TRP A 208 18.75 -9.01 -15.20
N ALA A 209 18.23 -8.41 -14.12
CA ALA A 209 16.82 -8.47 -13.78
C ALA A 209 15.91 -7.98 -14.91
N ALA A 210 16.22 -6.82 -15.51
CA ALA A 210 15.42 -6.25 -16.61
C ALA A 210 15.53 -7.06 -17.91
N THR A 211 16.69 -7.64 -18.20
CA THR A 211 16.93 -8.45 -19.41
C THR A 211 16.10 -9.73 -19.37
N VAL A 212 16.09 -10.42 -18.24
CA VAL A 212 15.32 -11.66 -18.09
C VAL A 212 13.83 -11.36 -18.02
N ALA A 213 13.43 -10.36 -17.22
CA ALA A 213 12.02 -10.00 -17.07
C ALA A 213 11.38 -9.53 -18.36
N SER A 214 12.13 -8.96 -19.31
CA SER A 214 11.61 -8.56 -20.62
C SER A 214 11.43 -9.71 -21.61
N GLY A 215 11.89 -10.91 -21.27
CA GLY A 215 11.87 -12.08 -22.15
C GLY A 215 12.83 -11.96 -23.34
N LEU A 216 13.83 -11.06 -23.26
CA LEU A 216 14.85 -10.87 -24.29
C LEU A 216 15.95 -11.93 -24.23
N ALA A 217 16.29 -12.38 -23.02
CA ALA A 217 17.31 -13.39 -22.80
C ALA A 217 16.99 -14.29 -21.61
N SER A 218 17.64 -15.46 -21.60
CA SER A 218 17.75 -16.29 -20.41
C SER A 218 19.13 -16.10 -19.76
N VAL A 219 19.19 -16.22 -18.44
CA VAL A 219 20.46 -16.11 -17.67
C VAL A 219 20.66 -17.36 -16.82
N LYS A 220 21.85 -17.94 -16.91
CA LYS A 220 22.32 -19.04 -16.06
C LYS A 220 23.42 -18.54 -15.14
N GLY A 221 23.47 -19.05 -13.90
CA GLY A 221 24.38 -18.59 -12.86
C GLY A 221 23.67 -17.77 -11.77
N THR A 222 24.34 -17.63 -10.64
CA THR A 222 23.83 -17.00 -9.42
C THR A 222 24.97 -16.18 -8.83
N ALA A 223 24.86 -14.85 -8.80
CA ALA A 223 25.90 -13.98 -8.27
C ALA A 223 26.19 -14.29 -6.80
N SER A 224 25.15 -14.56 -5.99
CA SER A 224 25.28 -14.93 -4.57
C SER A 224 26.04 -16.23 -4.28
N GLU A 225 26.32 -17.05 -5.30
CA GLU A 225 27.10 -18.30 -5.18
C GLU A 225 28.57 -18.13 -5.61
N LEU A 226 28.96 -16.94 -6.08
CA LEU A 226 30.32 -16.65 -6.53
C LEU A 226 31.18 -16.12 -5.38
N GLU A 227 32.48 -16.40 -5.43
CA GLU A 227 33.47 -15.84 -4.51
C GLU A 227 33.58 -14.33 -4.69
N ASP A 228 33.92 -13.61 -3.62
CA ASP A 228 33.96 -12.14 -3.61
C ASP A 228 34.92 -11.58 -4.65
N PHE A 229 36.06 -12.24 -4.89
CA PHE A 229 37.06 -11.81 -5.88
C PHE A 229 36.84 -12.40 -7.27
N TYR A 230 35.64 -12.90 -7.57
CA TYR A 230 35.33 -13.48 -8.87
C TYR A 230 35.55 -12.47 -10.00
N ASP A 231 36.42 -12.85 -10.95
CA ASP A 231 36.65 -12.09 -12.18
C ASP A 231 36.32 -12.98 -13.39
N PRO A 232 35.32 -12.61 -14.22
CA PRO A 232 34.96 -13.39 -15.40
C PRO A 232 36.10 -13.53 -16.43
N GLU A 233 37.09 -12.64 -16.45
CA GLU A 233 38.24 -12.70 -17.36
C GLU A 233 39.27 -13.78 -16.95
N PHE A 234 39.44 -14.02 -15.64
CA PHE A 234 40.38 -15.02 -15.11
C PHE A 234 39.71 -16.35 -14.75
N ASP A 235 38.52 -16.30 -14.15
CA ASP A 235 37.79 -17.47 -13.64
C ASP A 235 36.83 -18.08 -14.67
N GLY A 236 36.68 -17.42 -15.82
CA GLY A 236 35.70 -17.73 -16.84
C GLY A 236 34.29 -17.26 -16.48
N TYR A 237 33.46 -17.09 -17.51
CA TYR A 237 32.08 -16.63 -17.36
C TYR A 237 31.20 -17.70 -16.69
N LYS A 238 30.83 -17.46 -15.42
CA LYS A 238 29.94 -18.31 -14.62
C LYS A 238 28.49 -17.82 -14.64
N ILE A 239 28.28 -16.54 -14.93
CA ILE A 239 26.95 -15.97 -15.24
C ILE A 239 26.87 -15.77 -16.75
N ILE A 240 26.01 -16.55 -17.42
CA ILE A 240 25.92 -16.62 -18.88
C ILE A 240 24.58 -16.06 -19.33
N THR A 241 24.62 -15.07 -20.22
CA THR A 241 23.44 -14.47 -20.84
C THR A 241 23.25 -15.03 -22.25
N SER A 242 22.06 -15.57 -22.54
CA SER A 242 21.71 -16.12 -23.84
C SER A 242 20.48 -15.41 -24.39
N TYR A 243 20.69 -14.49 -25.33
CA TYR A 243 19.61 -13.75 -26.00
C TYR A 243 18.84 -14.63 -26.99
N ASP A 244 17.53 -14.39 -27.08
CA ASP A 244 16.69 -14.95 -28.14
C ASP A 244 17.01 -14.24 -29.46
N LYS A 245 17.79 -14.91 -30.31
CA LYS A 245 18.23 -14.38 -31.61
C LYS A 245 17.07 -14.01 -32.53
N SER A 246 15.89 -14.60 -32.34
CA SER A 246 14.70 -14.26 -33.14
C SER A 246 14.14 -12.86 -32.84
N ARG A 247 14.60 -12.22 -31.75
CA ARG A 247 14.22 -10.85 -31.38
C ARG A 247 15.00 -9.78 -32.14
N PHE A 248 16.11 -10.15 -32.78
CA PHE A 248 16.96 -9.24 -33.54
C PHE A 248 16.63 -9.30 -35.02
N ASP A 249 16.50 -8.15 -35.65
CA ASP A 249 16.43 -8.07 -37.11
C ASP A 249 17.83 -8.18 -37.75
N SER A 250 17.91 -8.08 -39.08
CA SER A 250 19.17 -8.16 -39.82
C SER A 250 20.18 -7.05 -39.49
N ASN A 251 19.71 -5.96 -38.88
CA ASN A 251 20.52 -4.82 -38.45
C ASN A 251 20.86 -4.87 -36.96
N ASN A 252 20.54 -5.96 -36.25
CA ASN A 252 20.61 -6.10 -34.80
C ASN A 252 19.72 -5.11 -34.03
N MET A 253 18.63 -4.64 -34.64
CA MET A 253 17.59 -3.88 -33.96
C MET A 253 16.61 -4.84 -33.29
N VAL A 254 16.07 -4.42 -32.16
CA VAL A 254 15.08 -5.18 -31.38
C VAL A 254 13.81 -4.37 -31.26
N PHE A 255 12.69 -5.00 -31.58
CA PHE A 255 11.38 -4.43 -31.32
C PHE A 255 10.99 -4.64 -29.85
N LEU A 256 10.67 -3.53 -29.18
CA LEU A 256 10.09 -3.51 -27.85
C LEU A 256 8.69 -2.90 -27.92
N ASP A 257 7.68 -3.62 -27.42
CA ASP A 257 6.30 -3.14 -27.40
C ASP A 257 6.09 -2.19 -26.21
N ILE A 258 6.55 -0.95 -26.35
CA ILE A 258 6.54 0.06 -25.29
C ILE A 258 5.28 0.93 -25.42
N VAL A 259 4.49 0.99 -24.35
CA VAL A 259 3.30 1.84 -24.26
C VAL A 259 3.51 3.00 -23.31
N ARG A 260 3.06 4.19 -23.71
CA ARG A 260 3.15 5.39 -22.86
C ARG A 260 2.33 5.28 -21.58
N LYS A 261 1.14 4.68 -21.69
CA LYS A 261 0.22 4.44 -20.56
C LYS A 261 0.43 3.00 -20.07
N PRO A 262 1.01 2.78 -18.88
CA PRO A 262 1.21 1.44 -18.35
C PRO A 262 -0.10 0.64 -18.27
N PRO A 263 -0.11 -0.63 -18.69
CA PRO A 263 -1.24 -1.52 -18.46
C PRO A 263 -1.42 -1.79 -16.96
N SER A 264 -2.67 -1.87 -16.48
CA SER A 264 -2.98 -2.01 -15.04
C SER A 264 -2.34 -3.24 -14.39
N ASN A 265 -2.20 -4.34 -15.14
CA ASN A 265 -1.55 -5.57 -14.64
C ASN A 265 -0.08 -5.36 -14.23
N ARG A 266 0.60 -4.33 -14.77
CA ARG A 266 1.97 -3.98 -14.35
C ARG A 266 1.98 -3.37 -12.95
N CYS A 267 1.00 -2.52 -12.66
CA CYS A 267 0.83 -1.93 -11.34
C CYS A 267 0.44 -2.99 -10.30
N TYR A 268 -0.42 -3.94 -10.68
CA TYR A 268 -0.87 -5.01 -9.77
C TYR A 268 0.27 -5.90 -9.26
N TYR A 269 1.38 -6.03 -9.97
CA TYR A 269 2.52 -6.78 -9.44
C TYR A 269 2.98 -6.21 -8.08
N CYS A 270 3.10 -4.89 -7.94
CA CYS A 270 3.54 -4.24 -6.69
C CYS A 270 2.38 -3.74 -5.80
N HIS A 271 1.20 -3.48 -6.36
CA HIS A 271 0.10 -2.83 -5.65
C HIS A 271 -1.13 -3.73 -5.43
N SER A 272 -1.03 -5.04 -5.69
CA SER A 272 -2.12 -5.95 -5.32
C SER A 272 -2.29 -6.05 -3.81
N THR A 273 -3.54 -6.17 -3.40
CA THR A 273 -3.93 -6.47 -2.03
C THR A 273 -4.80 -7.71 -2.04
N GLN A 274 -4.55 -8.65 -1.13
CA GLN A 274 -5.30 -9.87 -0.96
C GLN A 274 -6.06 -9.84 0.37
N ASP A 275 -7.38 -9.99 0.30
CA ASP A 275 -8.26 -10.07 1.47
C ASP A 275 -8.13 -11.45 2.13
N LEU A 276 -7.99 -11.48 3.46
CA LEU A 276 -7.85 -12.74 4.22
C LEU A 276 -9.16 -13.22 4.88
N ASN A 277 -10.34 -12.82 4.40
CA ASN A 277 -11.57 -12.93 5.20
C ASN A 277 -12.41 -14.23 5.05
N PRO A 278 -12.97 -14.77 6.16
CA PRO A 278 -12.59 -14.56 7.56
C PRO A 278 -11.45 -15.50 7.98
N VAL A 279 -10.52 -14.98 8.78
CA VAL A 279 -9.68 -15.79 9.65
C VAL A 279 -10.51 -16.14 10.89
N ALA A 280 -10.70 -17.43 11.19
CA ALA A 280 -11.31 -17.88 12.43
C ALA A 280 -10.27 -18.66 13.25
N THR A 281 -10.26 -18.42 14.57
CA THR A 281 -9.45 -19.23 15.49
C THR A 281 -10.06 -20.62 15.62
N ILE A 282 -9.24 -21.65 15.46
CA ILE A 282 -9.61 -23.03 15.69
C ILE A 282 -9.42 -23.33 17.18
N SER A 283 -10.48 -23.80 17.83
CA SER A 283 -10.45 -24.22 19.24
C SER A 283 -9.99 -25.67 19.40
N SER A 284 -10.25 -26.54 18.42
CA SER A 284 -9.80 -27.93 18.43
C SER A 284 -9.89 -28.58 17.05
N ILE A 285 -9.03 -29.58 16.83
CA ILE A 285 -9.15 -30.53 15.72
C ILE A 285 -9.12 -31.95 16.28
N VAL A 286 -10.17 -32.71 15.98
CA VAL A 286 -10.31 -34.11 16.42
C VAL A 286 -10.44 -35.00 15.20
N GLU A 287 -9.43 -35.83 14.98
CA GLU A 287 -9.40 -36.82 13.90
C GLU A 287 -10.11 -38.12 14.31
N THR A 288 -10.90 -38.67 13.39
CA THR A 288 -11.49 -40.00 13.52
C THR A 288 -11.63 -40.63 12.13
N ASN A 289 -10.90 -41.74 11.90
CA ASN A 289 -10.94 -42.53 10.67
C ASN A 289 -10.69 -41.73 9.37
N GLY A 290 -9.68 -40.86 9.38
CA GLY A 290 -9.27 -40.01 8.25
C GLY A 290 -10.14 -38.77 8.05
N THR A 291 -11.04 -38.47 9.00
CA THR A 291 -11.84 -37.24 9.00
C THR A 291 -11.55 -36.45 10.26
N ALA A 292 -11.02 -35.24 10.09
CA ALA A 292 -10.77 -34.32 11.19
C ALA A 292 -11.94 -33.32 11.32
N THR A 293 -12.56 -33.29 12.50
CA THR A 293 -13.55 -32.28 12.86
C THR A 293 -12.81 -31.07 13.43
N VAL A 294 -12.92 -29.96 12.73
CA VAL A 294 -12.35 -28.67 13.11
C VAL A 294 -13.44 -27.82 13.76
N THR A 295 -13.20 -27.40 14.99
CA THR A 295 -14.10 -26.49 15.72
C THR A 295 -13.45 -25.14 15.84
N THR A 296 -14.19 -24.06 15.59
CA THR A 296 -13.71 -22.68 15.73
C THR A 296 -14.24 -22.04 17.00
N THR A 297 -13.46 -21.12 17.58
CA THR A 297 -13.85 -20.37 18.78
C THR A 297 -15.07 -19.48 18.52
N ASN A 298 -15.16 -18.90 17.32
CA ASN A 298 -16.27 -18.05 16.90
C ASN A 298 -16.99 -18.65 15.68
N PRO A 299 -18.29 -18.36 15.48
CA PRO A 299 -18.98 -18.73 14.26
C PRO A 299 -18.27 -18.22 13.01
N HIS A 300 -18.19 -19.05 11.97
CA HIS A 300 -17.55 -18.73 10.71
C HIS A 300 -18.57 -18.64 9.56
N SER A 301 -18.19 -17.93 8.49
CA SER A 301 -19.00 -17.82 7.27
C SER A 301 -18.72 -18.91 6.23
N PHE A 302 -17.81 -19.84 6.51
CA PHE A 302 -17.46 -20.92 5.57
C PHE A 302 -18.67 -21.80 5.23
N LYS A 303 -18.67 -22.37 4.02
CA LYS A 303 -19.68 -23.24 3.43
C LYS A 303 -19.05 -24.58 3.06
N THR A 304 -19.86 -25.63 2.99
CA THR A 304 -19.43 -26.92 2.45
C THR A 304 -18.93 -26.74 1.01
N GLY A 305 -17.73 -27.26 0.73
CA GLY A 305 -17.05 -27.13 -0.55
C GLY A 305 -16.04 -25.97 -0.63
N ASP A 306 -15.99 -25.08 0.38
CA ASP A 306 -14.94 -24.07 0.46
C ASP A 306 -13.58 -24.75 0.65
N GLU A 307 -12.55 -24.18 0.04
CA GLU A 307 -11.16 -24.48 0.42
C GLU A 307 -10.73 -23.51 1.52
N VAL A 308 -10.09 -24.04 2.55
CA VAL A 308 -9.57 -23.25 3.68
C VAL A 308 -8.11 -23.61 3.93
N ILE A 309 -7.33 -22.65 4.39
CA ILE A 309 -5.96 -22.85 4.86
C ILE A 309 -6.02 -22.92 6.37
N ILE A 310 -5.64 -24.06 6.94
CA ILE A 310 -5.41 -24.20 8.38
C ILE A 310 -3.91 -23.94 8.63
N ASN A 311 -3.60 -23.20 9.68
CA ASN A 311 -2.22 -22.92 10.12
C ASN A 311 -2.14 -22.95 11.65
N GLY A 312 -0.93 -23.04 12.19
CA GLY A 312 -0.67 -22.96 13.63
C GLY A 312 -0.79 -24.30 14.38
N SER A 313 -0.95 -25.41 13.67
CA SER A 313 -0.83 -26.75 14.27
C SER A 313 0.64 -27.05 14.54
N THR A 314 0.93 -27.65 15.70
CA THR A 314 2.28 -28.07 16.12
C THR A 314 2.38 -29.59 16.25
N GLY A 315 3.60 -30.11 16.37
CA GLY A 315 3.89 -31.54 16.54
C GLY A 315 4.10 -32.32 15.23
N GLU A 316 4.27 -33.64 15.36
CA GLU A 316 4.62 -34.54 14.24
C GLU A 316 3.58 -34.56 13.10
N SER A 317 2.31 -34.31 13.44
CA SER A 317 1.18 -34.29 12.51
C SER A 317 0.91 -32.90 11.90
N SER A 318 1.69 -31.88 12.25
CA SER A 318 1.47 -30.49 11.82
C SER A 318 1.42 -30.32 10.30
N GLY A 319 2.18 -31.12 9.54
CA GLY A 319 2.17 -31.08 8.07
C GLY A 319 0.83 -31.49 7.43
N GLU A 320 0.07 -32.38 8.08
CA GLU A 320 -1.26 -32.81 7.59
C GLU A 320 -2.32 -31.73 7.84
N TYR A 321 -2.13 -30.92 8.89
CA TYR A 321 -3.08 -29.86 9.25
C TYR A 321 -2.72 -28.51 8.63
N ASN A 322 -1.45 -28.12 8.61
CA ASN A 322 -0.96 -26.83 8.13
C ASN A 322 -0.94 -26.75 6.59
N THR A 323 -2.10 -26.94 5.97
CA THR A 323 -2.26 -27.01 4.52
C THR A 323 -3.67 -26.56 4.11
N ILE A 324 -3.93 -26.62 2.81
CA ILE A 324 -5.24 -26.35 2.22
C ILE A 324 -6.13 -27.58 2.35
N HIS A 325 -7.34 -27.38 2.85
CA HIS A 325 -8.37 -28.40 3.00
C HIS A 325 -9.65 -27.98 2.30
N THR A 326 -10.30 -28.90 1.58
CA THR A 326 -11.71 -28.72 1.21
C THR A 326 -12.58 -29.13 2.38
N ILE A 327 -13.51 -28.27 2.78
CA ILE A 327 -14.30 -28.48 4.02
C ILE A 327 -15.70 -29.00 3.74
N ALA A 328 -16.27 -29.73 4.70
CA ALA A 328 -17.72 -29.93 4.81
C ALA A 328 -18.24 -29.28 6.09
N ARG A 329 -19.11 -28.27 5.94
CA ARG A 329 -19.66 -27.54 7.09
C ARG A 329 -20.61 -28.44 7.87
N THR A 330 -20.34 -28.59 9.16
CA THR A 330 -21.15 -29.39 10.10
C THR A 330 -21.89 -28.52 11.11
N GLY A 331 -21.51 -27.24 11.26
CA GLY A 331 -22.19 -26.29 12.14
C GLY A 331 -21.80 -24.83 11.87
N ASN A 332 -22.27 -23.94 12.74
CA ASN A 332 -21.95 -22.52 12.66
C ASN A 332 -20.51 -22.20 13.06
N ALA A 333 -19.89 -23.06 13.87
CA ALA A 333 -18.52 -22.94 14.34
C ALA A 333 -17.75 -24.27 14.19
N ALA A 334 -18.15 -25.09 13.20
CA ALA A 334 -17.54 -26.39 12.97
C ALA A 334 -17.65 -26.83 11.52
N PHE A 335 -16.63 -27.53 11.06
CA PHE A 335 -16.57 -28.20 9.77
C PHE A 335 -15.64 -29.41 9.84
N THR A 336 -15.67 -30.27 8.83
CA THR A 336 -14.76 -31.41 8.71
C THR A 336 -13.82 -31.26 7.53
N VAL A 337 -12.64 -31.84 7.66
CA VAL A 337 -11.60 -31.94 6.63
C VAL A 337 -11.10 -33.38 6.52
N SER A 338 -10.59 -33.76 5.36
CA SER A 338 -9.98 -35.08 5.15
C SER A 338 -8.49 -35.02 5.45
N VAL A 339 -8.02 -35.95 6.26
CA VAL A 339 -6.60 -36.11 6.64
C VAL A 339 -6.22 -37.59 6.60
N THR A 340 -4.93 -37.91 6.70
CA THR A 340 -4.51 -39.30 6.88
C THR A 340 -5.12 -39.89 8.16
N SER A 341 -5.56 -41.16 8.12
CA SER A 341 -6.10 -41.82 9.31
C SER A 341 -4.99 -42.07 10.33
N GLY A 342 -5.25 -41.75 11.60
CA GLY A 342 -4.25 -41.89 12.67
C GLY A 342 -3.35 -40.66 12.84
N THR A 343 -3.64 -39.55 12.15
CA THR A 343 -2.97 -38.25 12.34
C THR A 343 -3.20 -37.68 13.74
N GLY A 344 -4.22 -38.13 14.49
CA GLY A 344 -4.41 -37.74 15.89
C GLY A 344 -4.95 -36.32 16.05
N VAL A 345 -4.94 -35.80 17.29
CA VAL A 345 -5.39 -34.43 17.57
C VAL A 345 -4.35 -33.41 17.12
N ALA A 346 -4.80 -32.28 16.59
CA ALA A 346 -3.93 -31.15 16.33
C ALA A 346 -3.78 -30.30 17.59
N GLU A 347 -2.54 -30.06 17.99
CA GLU A 347 -2.20 -29.15 19.10
C GLU A 347 -1.69 -27.81 18.54
N GLY A 348 -1.67 -26.78 19.38
CA GLY A 348 -1.22 -25.42 19.01
C GLY A 348 -2.36 -24.42 18.79
N SER A 349 -1.98 -23.14 18.67
CA SER A 349 -2.90 -22.03 18.44
C SER A 349 -3.22 -21.87 16.97
N MET A 350 -4.25 -22.56 16.53
CA MET A 350 -4.58 -22.72 15.13
C MET A 350 -5.51 -21.63 14.59
N LEU A 351 -5.30 -21.23 13.35
CA LEU A 351 -6.15 -20.33 12.58
C LEU A 351 -6.61 -21.01 11.30
N VAL A 352 -7.83 -20.70 10.86
CA VAL A 352 -8.34 -21.08 9.55
C VAL A 352 -8.75 -19.85 8.77
N SER A 353 -8.32 -19.76 7.51
CA SER A 353 -8.73 -18.71 6.57
C SER A 353 -9.23 -19.35 5.28
N ARG A 354 -10.02 -18.66 4.46
CA ARG A 354 -10.35 -19.20 3.12
C ARG A 354 -9.07 -19.32 2.29
N ASN A 355 -8.92 -20.41 1.56
CA ASN A 355 -7.98 -20.48 0.47
C ASN A 355 -8.49 -19.57 -0.66
N PRO A 356 -7.73 -18.55 -1.08
CA PRO A 356 -8.07 -17.72 -2.23
C PRO A 356 -8.11 -18.52 -3.54
N GLY A 357 -7.49 -19.71 -3.57
CA GLY A 357 -7.06 -20.43 -4.77
C GLY A 357 -8.10 -21.11 -5.66
N LYS A 358 -9.41 -20.81 -5.52
CA LYS A 358 -10.44 -21.28 -6.46
C LYS A 358 -11.47 -20.22 -6.86
N ASP A 359 -11.73 -19.25 -5.99
CA ASP A 359 -12.53 -18.09 -6.36
C ASP A 359 -11.62 -17.10 -7.07
N GLU A 360 -11.56 -17.18 -8.41
CA GLU A 360 -10.83 -16.22 -9.27
C GLU A 360 -11.31 -14.76 -9.05
N TRP A 361 -12.48 -14.60 -8.42
CA TRP A 361 -13.20 -13.35 -8.15
C TRP A 361 -13.17 -12.96 -6.66
N MET A 362 -11.98 -12.92 -6.05
CA MET A 362 -11.81 -12.50 -4.64
C MET A 362 -11.89 -10.99 -4.42
N HIS A 363 -11.95 -10.19 -5.49
CA HIS A 363 -12.01 -8.73 -5.42
C HIS A 363 -13.05 -8.22 -6.42
N ASN A 364 -13.95 -7.32 -5.97
CA ASN A 364 -14.71 -6.51 -6.93
C ASN A 364 -13.72 -5.58 -7.62
N GLU A 365 -13.69 -5.61 -8.94
CA GLU A 365 -12.86 -4.69 -9.71
C GLU A 365 -13.28 -3.24 -9.42
N ASP A 366 -12.29 -2.36 -9.29
CA ASP A 366 -12.50 -0.93 -9.13
C ASP A 366 -13.42 -0.42 -10.25
N VAL A 367 -14.45 0.38 -9.90
CA VAL A 367 -15.45 0.87 -10.86
C VAL A 367 -14.82 1.60 -12.04
N HIS A 368 -13.66 2.23 -11.84
CA HIS A 368 -12.95 2.93 -12.91
C HIS A 368 -12.29 1.95 -13.88
N LEU A 369 -11.68 0.87 -13.37
CA LEU A 369 -11.09 -0.17 -14.21
C LEU A 369 -12.17 -0.91 -15.01
N ALA A 370 -13.30 -1.23 -14.35
CA ALA A 370 -14.48 -1.78 -15.01
C ALA A 370 -15.06 -0.83 -16.09
N SER A 371 -14.81 0.48 -15.97
CA SER A 371 -15.18 1.50 -16.96
C SER A 371 -14.11 1.73 -18.04
N GLY A 372 -13.03 0.95 -18.06
CA GLY A 372 -11.95 1.02 -19.06
C GLY A 372 -10.83 2.01 -18.73
N MET A 373 -10.80 2.58 -17.52
CA MET A 373 -9.66 3.37 -17.06
C MET A 373 -8.50 2.45 -16.65
N SER A 374 -7.29 3.01 -16.51
CA SER A 374 -6.15 2.35 -15.88
C SER A 374 -5.64 3.14 -14.68
N CYS A 375 -4.77 2.52 -13.89
CA CYS A 375 -4.15 3.17 -12.72
C CYS A 375 -3.52 4.53 -13.08
N ALA A 376 -2.89 4.61 -14.26
CA ALA A 376 -2.21 5.80 -14.76
C ALA A 376 -3.17 6.95 -15.16
N ASP A 377 -4.49 6.73 -15.26
CA ASP A 377 -5.43 7.82 -15.49
C ASP A 377 -5.61 8.71 -14.25
N CYS A 378 -5.53 8.11 -13.07
CA CYS A 378 -5.57 8.81 -11.78
C CYS A 378 -4.15 9.11 -11.25
N HIS A 379 -3.18 8.26 -11.54
CA HIS A 379 -1.77 8.40 -11.15
C HIS A 379 -0.92 8.83 -12.34
N ARG A 380 -1.00 10.12 -12.70
CA ARG A 380 -0.26 10.66 -13.84
C ARG A 380 1.11 11.19 -13.44
N ASN A 381 2.01 11.21 -14.42
CA ASN A 381 3.35 11.78 -14.31
C ASN A 381 3.79 12.43 -15.62
N GLY A 382 4.75 13.34 -15.51
CA GLY A 382 5.55 13.79 -16.63
C GLY A 382 6.76 12.88 -16.86
N VAL A 383 7.73 13.39 -17.61
CA VAL A 383 9.05 12.76 -17.80
C VAL A 383 9.77 12.57 -16.46
N ASP A 384 9.52 13.44 -15.49
CA ASP A 384 10.03 13.35 -14.11
C ASP A 384 9.57 12.11 -13.31
N HIS A 385 8.61 11.34 -13.82
CA HIS A 385 8.03 10.19 -13.11
C HIS A 385 7.55 10.52 -11.68
N MET A 386 7.13 11.76 -11.45
CA MET A 386 6.47 12.18 -10.22
C MET A 386 5.02 11.67 -10.23
N ILE A 387 4.86 10.34 -10.24
CA ILE A 387 3.59 9.59 -10.31
C ILE A 387 2.71 9.99 -9.15
N SER A 388 1.81 10.92 -9.43
CA SER A 388 1.02 11.59 -8.43
C SER A 388 -0.45 11.52 -8.79
N ARG A 389 -1.27 11.51 -7.76
CA ARG A 389 -2.70 11.78 -7.85
C ARG A 389 -2.93 13.23 -7.45
N GLY A 390 -4.00 13.87 -7.94
CA GLY A 390 -4.43 15.14 -7.38
C GLY A 390 -4.70 14.97 -5.88
N ASP A 391 -4.23 15.91 -5.05
CA ASP A 391 -4.51 15.89 -3.62
C ASP A 391 -6.00 15.63 -3.39
N ILE A 392 -6.29 14.67 -2.52
CA ILE A 392 -7.66 14.42 -2.09
C ILE A 392 -8.06 15.66 -1.30
N GLU A 393 -8.80 16.55 -1.96
CA GLU A 393 -9.54 17.66 -1.35
C GLU A 393 -8.67 18.52 -0.40
N PRO A 394 -7.68 19.28 -0.91
CA PRO A 394 -6.77 20.04 -0.07
C PRO A 394 -7.55 21.16 0.66
N LEU A 395 -7.91 20.93 1.92
CA LEU A 395 -8.39 21.99 2.81
C LEU A 395 -7.23 22.83 3.36
N LYS A 396 -6.03 22.23 3.42
CA LYS A 396 -4.74 22.87 3.71
C LYS A 396 -3.63 22.16 2.94
N ASN A 397 -2.48 22.84 2.87
CA ASN A 397 -1.25 22.37 2.26
C ASN A 397 -0.78 21.06 2.94
N PRO A 398 -1.01 19.86 2.36
CA PRO A 398 -1.02 18.62 3.15
C PRO A 398 0.36 18.07 3.48
N HIS A 399 1.40 18.58 2.83
CA HIS A 399 2.72 17.91 2.80
C HIS A 399 3.87 18.75 3.36
N GLY A 400 3.57 19.96 3.85
CA GLY A 400 4.42 20.75 4.76
C GLY A 400 5.78 21.25 4.25
N SER A 401 6.40 20.60 3.26
CA SER A 401 7.70 21.02 2.73
C SER A 401 7.51 22.01 1.57
N GLU A 402 8.19 23.15 1.66
CA GLU A 402 8.23 24.12 0.56
C GLU A 402 8.77 23.49 -0.73
N ASP A 403 9.64 22.49 -0.61
CA ASP A 403 10.28 21.82 -1.73
C ASP A 403 9.33 20.85 -2.44
N TYR A 404 8.39 20.22 -1.72
CA TYR A 404 7.32 19.45 -2.36
C TYR A 404 6.48 20.34 -3.26
N LEU A 405 6.15 21.56 -2.84
CA LEU A 405 5.30 22.48 -3.61
C LEU A 405 6.02 23.15 -4.76
N LYS A 406 7.34 23.32 -4.66
CA LYS A 406 8.17 23.76 -5.80
C LYS A 406 8.24 22.66 -6.86
N ALA A 407 8.30 21.39 -6.46
CA ALA A 407 8.39 20.25 -7.37
C ALA A 407 7.02 19.77 -7.90
N TYR A 408 5.94 19.96 -7.14
CA TYR A 408 4.58 19.55 -7.46
C TYR A 408 3.74 20.77 -7.83
N GLU A 409 3.30 20.87 -9.10
CA GLU A 409 2.40 21.93 -9.53
C GLU A 409 0.92 21.53 -9.30
N PRO A 410 0.25 22.00 -8.24
CA PRO A 410 -1.07 21.47 -7.85
C PRO A 410 -2.14 21.71 -8.91
N LYS A 411 -2.02 22.80 -9.69
CA LYS A 411 -2.96 23.16 -10.75
C LYS A 411 -2.96 22.18 -11.92
N LYS A 412 -1.83 21.55 -12.23
CA LYS A 412 -1.70 20.58 -13.33
C LYS A 412 -2.32 19.22 -13.02
N VAL A 413 -2.47 18.92 -11.74
CA VAL A 413 -2.90 17.62 -11.23
C VAL A 413 -4.22 17.67 -10.46
N ALA A 414 -4.71 18.88 -10.20
CA ALA A 414 -6.01 19.19 -9.62
C ALA A 414 -7.17 18.38 -10.21
N SER A 415 -7.17 18.16 -11.53
CA SER A 415 -8.19 17.40 -12.25
C SER A 415 -8.16 15.89 -11.97
N TYR A 416 -7.08 15.36 -11.37
CA TYR A 416 -6.89 13.93 -11.11
C TYR A 416 -7.20 13.53 -9.66
N SER A 417 -7.99 14.36 -8.95
CA SER A 417 -8.62 14.02 -7.66
C SER A 417 -10.05 13.50 -7.88
N CYS A 418 -10.68 12.90 -6.85
CA CYS A 418 -12.10 12.49 -6.95
C CYS A 418 -12.96 13.68 -7.39
N GLN A 419 -12.85 14.79 -6.65
CA GLN A 419 -13.59 16.01 -6.92
C GLN A 419 -13.21 16.61 -8.27
N GLY A 420 -11.93 16.66 -8.62
CA GLY A 420 -11.45 17.18 -9.90
C GLY A 420 -12.05 16.46 -11.10
N CYS A 421 -12.10 15.12 -11.07
CA CYS A 421 -12.71 14.33 -12.14
C CYS A 421 -14.23 14.50 -12.18
N HIS A 422 -14.91 14.40 -11.04
CA HIS A 422 -16.37 14.28 -10.98
C HIS A 422 -17.12 15.61 -10.93
N MET A 423 -16.54 16.63 -10.27
CA MET A 423 -17.18 17.91 -9.99
C MET A 423 -16.40 19.11 -10.57
N GLY A 424 -15.17 18.87 -11.01
CA GLY A 424 -14.26 19.89 -11.50
C GLY A 424 -13.46 20.55 -10.38
N ASN A 425 -12.46 21.33 -10.77
CA ASN A 425 -11.69 22.17 -9.86
C ASN A 425 -11.70 23.62 -10.36
N PRO A 426 -12.36 24.55 -9.66
CA PRO A 426 -12.41 25.97 -10.05
C PRO A 426 -11.03 26.62 -10.23
N ASN A 427 -10.01 26.11 -9.55
CA ASN A 427 -8.63 26.62 -9.58
C ASN A 427 -7.76 25.98 -10.67
N ALA A 428 -8.30 25.06 -11.47
CA ALA A 428 -7.57 24.45 -12.59
C ALA A 428 -7.26 25.49 -13.69
N ASP A 429 -6.14 25.31 -14.39
CA ASP A 429 -5.77 26.19 -15.50
C ASP A 429 -6.62 25.93 -16.76
N ASP A 430 -6.97 24.67 -17.03
CA ASP A 430 -7.82 24.27 -18.15
C ASP A 430 -9.32 24.52 -17.85
N PRO A 431 -10.04 25.30 -18.68
CA PRO A 431 -11.48 25.48 -18.55
C PRO A 431 -12.28 24.17 -18.49
N ALA A 432 -11.87 23.12 -19.21
CA ALA A 432 -12.56 21.83 -19.16
C ALA A 432 -12.41 21.16 -17.78
N ALA A 433 -11.21 21.21 -17.19
CA ALA A 433 -10.95 20.71 -15.85
C ALA A 433 -11.75 21.44 -14.75
N ARG A 434 -12.18 22.68 -14.99
CA ARG A 434 -13.05 23.41 -14.05
C ARG A 434 -14.48 22.88 -13.98
N MET A 435 -14.95 22.25 -15.07
CA MET A 435 -16.33 21.76 -15.18
C MET A 435 -16.51 20.33 -14.65
N GLY A 436 -15.43 19.58 -14.45
CA GLY A 436 -15.50 18.15 -14.15
C GLY A 436 -15.85 17.32 -15.39
N GLY A 437 -16.32 16.09 -15.19
CA GLY A 437 -16.59 15.15 -16.27
C GLY A 437 -15.34 14.58 -16.93
N HIS A 438 -14.19 14.62 -16.24
CA HIS A 438 -12.93 14.13 -16.80
C HIS A 438 -13.04 12.64 -17.14
N LEU A 439 -12.60 12.26 -18.35
CA LEU A 439 -12.70 10.88 -18.87
C LEU A 439 -14.13 10.31 -18.85
N GLY A 440 -15.16 11.17 -18.91
CA GLY A 440 -16.56 10.74 -18.86
C GLY A 440 -17.08 10.47 -17.45
N ALA A 441 -16.38 10.94 -16.41
CA ALA A 441 -16.82 10.79 -15.02
C ALA A 441 -18.22 11.39 -14.81
N PRO A 442 -19.16 10.67 -14.16
CA PRO A 442 -20.48 11.21 -13.87
C PRO A 442 -20.42 12.30 -12.79
N VAL A 443 -21.26 13.32 -12.90
CA VAL A 443 -21.38 14.35 -11.86
C VAL A 443 -22.28 13.83 -10.72
N PRO A 444 -21.79 13.70 -9.48
CA PRO A 444 -22.56 13.09 -8.40
C PRO A 444 -23.52 14.10 -7.75
N GLU A 445 -24.81 13.75 -7.72
CA GLU A 445 -25.83 14.58 -7.08
C GLU A 445 -25.88 14.44 -5.55
N HIS A 446 -25.38 13.32 -5.01
CA HIS A 446 -25.43 12.95 -3.58
C HIS A 446 -26.79 13.19 -2.88
N LYS A 447 -27.90 12.84 -3.54
CA LYS A 447 -29.28 13.06 -3.05
C LYS A 447 -29.46 12.55 -1.62
N GLY A 448 -29.88 13.45 -0.73
CA GLY A 448 -30.23 13.12 0.66
C GLY A 448 -29.04 13.04 1.62
N ILE A 449 -27.81 13.31 1.19
CA ILE A 449 -26.63 13.41 2.06
C ILE A 449 -26.45 14.87 2.52
N PRO A 450 -26.49 15.17 3.83
CA PRO A 450 -26.27 16.51 4.35
C PRO A 450 -24.85 17.04 4.05
N PRO A 451 -24.67 18.34 3.73
CA PRO A 451 -23.38 18.93 3.37
C PRO A 451 -22.24 18.71 4.36
N VAL A 452 -22.54 18.64 5.67
CA VAL A 452 -21.55 18.40 6.73
C VAL A 452 -20.73 17.11 6.52
N HIS A 453 -21.27 16.12 5.80
CA HIS A 453 -20.51 14.90 5.48
C HIS A 453 -19.31 15.21 4.59
N PHE A 454 -19.44 16.12 3.62
CA PHE A 454 -18.33 16.48 2.73
C PHE A 454 -17.29 17.37 3.42
N GLU A 455 -17.64 17.99 4.54
CA GLU A 455 -16.70 18.72 5.40
C GLU A 455 -15.88 17.79 6.29
N LYS A 456 -16.44 16.62 6.65
CA LYS A 456 -15.86 15.70 7.65
C LYS A 456 -15.31 14.40 7.08
N LEU A 457 -15.83 13.94 5.94
CA LEU A 457 -15.50 12.67 5.32
C LEU A 457 -14.89 12.92 3.95
N SER A 458 -13.88 12.12 3.60
CA SER A 458 -13.36 12.08 2.24
C SER A 458 -14.33 11.33 1.33
N CYS A 459 -14.23 11.54 0.01
CA CYS A 459 -14.94 10.70 -0.96
C CYS A 459 -14.62 9.20 -0.76
N THR A 460 -13.38 8.87 -0.38
CA THR A 460 -12.94 7.49 -0.17
C THR A 460 -13.59 6.83 1.05
N ALA A 461 -14.04 7.60 2.06
CA ALA A 461 -14.78 7.04 3.20
C ALA A 461 -16.03 6.28 2.78
N CYS A 462 -16.80 6.85 1.84
CA CYS A 462 -18.03 6.26 1.35
C CYS A 462 -17.80 5.31 0.16
N HIS A 463 -16.71 5.50 -0.59
CA HIS A 463 -16.52 4.85 -1.89
C HIS A 463 -15.35 3.88 -2.00
N SER A 464 -14.39 3.81 -1.08
CA SER A 464 -13.16 3.01 -1.29
C SER A 464 -12.96 1.92 -0.26
N GLY A 465 -12.24 0.87 -0.69
CA GLY A 465 -11.84 -0.25 0.13
C GLY A 465 -13.00 -1.17 0.50
N ARG A 466 -12.75 -2.00 1.52
CA ARG A 466 -13.74 -2.91 2.07
C ARG A 466 -14.87 -2.16 2.79
N LEU A 467 -16.08 -2.72 2.81
CA LEU A 467 -17.14 -2.23 3.68
C LEU A 467 -16.79 -2.51 5.16
N PRO A 468 -17.09 -1.58 6.09
CA PRO A 468 -16.85 -1.77 7.51
C PRO A 468 -17.65 -2.96 8.05
N ILE A 469 -16.99 -3.76 8.87
CA ILE A 469 -17.55 -4.86 9.67
C ILE A 469 -17.15 -4.67 11.13
N GLU A 470 -17.77 -5.39 12.05
CA GLU A 470 -17.63 -5.16 13.51
C GLU A 470 -16.17 -5.15 13.97
N ASN A 471 -15.34 -6.04 13.42
CA ASN A 471 -13.90 -6.07 13.66
C ASN A 471 -13.19 -5.86 12.33
N THR A 472 -12.10 -5.09 12.33
CA THR A 472 -11.25 -4.94 11.14
C THR A 472 -10.79 -6.30 10.60
N ALA A 473 -10.65 -6.37 9.28
CA ALA A 473 -10.07 -7.51 8.57
C ALA A 473 -8.55 -7.38 8.49
N ARG A 474 -7.91 -8.45 8.02
CA ARG A 474 -6.51 -8.45 7.60
C ARG A 474 -6.38 -8.57 6.09
N VAL A 475 -5.35 -7.95 5.55
CA VAL A 475 -4.95 -8.07 4.15
C VAL A 475 -3.47 -8.37 4.01
N ARG A 476 -3.09 -8.92 2.85
CA ARG A 476 -1.70 -8.96 2.41
C ARG A 476 -1.50 -8.00 1.26
N THR A 477 -0.47 -7.18 1.31
CA THR A 477 -0.01 -6.39 0.16
C THR A 477 1.09 -7.11 -0.60
N ALA A 478 1.17 -6.88 -1.91
CA ALA A 478 2.18 -7.52 -2.75
C ALA A 478 3.62 -7.19 -2.34
N ARG A 479 3.90 -5.92 -2.01
CA ARG A 479 5.25 -5.49 -1.58
C ARG A 479 5.69 -6.13 -0.26
N MET A 480 4.85 -6.11 0.77
CA MET A 480 5.22 -6.64 2.09
C MET A 480 5.25 -8.17 2.11
N HIS A 481 4.29 -8.81 1.43
CA HIS A 481 4.09 -10.26 1.51
C HIS A 481 4.65 -11.01 0.29
N LYS A 482 5.27 -10.26 -0.62
CA LYS A 482 5.91 -10.76 -1.83
C LYS A 482 4.98 -11.62 -2.71
N LEU A 483 3.73 -11.16 -2.87
CA LEU A 483 2.70 -11.79 -3.72
C LEU A 483 3.12 -11.77 -5.20
N GLY A 484 2.45 -12.52 -6.07
CA GLY A 484 2.71 -12.48 -7.52
C GLY A 484 4.04 -13.11 -7.97
N ARG A 485 4.84 -13.67 -7.06
CA ARG A 485 6.01 -14.50 -7.41
C ARG A 485 5.57 -15.92 -7.78
N HIS A 486 6.15 -16.46 -8.85
CA HIS A 486 5.87 -17.80 -9.36
C HIS A 486 6.98 -18.79 -8.99
N GLY A 487 6.69 -20.08 -9.06
CA GLY A 487 7.66 -21.16 -8.82
C GLY A 487 8.02 -21.35 -7.32
N PRO A 488 9.15 -22.01 -7.02
CA PRO A 488 9.60 -22.29 -5.65
C PRO A 488 9.70 -21.04 -4.75
N HIS A 489 9.98 -19.87 -5.33
CA HIS A 489 10.10 -18.60 -4.63
C HIS A 489 8.74 -17.94 -4.30
N GLY A 490 7.66 -18.38 -4.95
CA GLY A 490 6.28 -17.98 -4.64
C GLY A 490 5.67 -18.72 -3.45
N ARG A 491 6.35 -19.76 -2.93
CA ARG A 491 5.87 -20.58 -1.81
C ARG A 491 6.10 -19.94 -0.44
N ILE A 492 6.82 -18.83 -0.36
CA ILE A 492 6.98 -18.09 0.89
C ILE A 492 5.72 -17.26 1.07
N SER A 493 4.88 -17.68 2.01
CA SER A 493 3.73 -16.92 2.48
C SER A 493 4.10 -16.30 3.83
N PRO A 494 4.93 -15.22 3.86
CA PRO A 494 5.17 -14.54 5.11
C PRO A 494 3.81 -14.06 5.64
N GLN A 495 3.51 -14.42 6.89
CA GLN A 495 2.24 -14.08 7.53
C GLN A 495 2.30 -12.68 8.13
N LEU A 496 3.48 -12.31 8.64
CA LEU A 496 3.80 -10.97 9.12
C LEU A 496 4.43 -10.12 8.00
N PRO A 497 4.20 -8.80 8.01
CA PRO A 497 3.45 -8.05 9.03
C PRO A 497 1.93 -8.14 8.82
N HIS A 498 1.14 -8.14 9.89
CA HIS A 498 -0.32 -8.07 9.73
C HIS A 498 -0.76 -6.65 9.34
N VAL A 499 -1.40 -6.52 8.18
CA VAL A 499 -2.01 -5.26 7.74
C VAL A 499 -3.49 -5.28 8.06
N VAL A 500 -3.92 -4.38 8.94
CA VAL A 500 -5.29 -4.22 9.42
C VAL A 500 -6.07 -3.26 8.51
N THR A 501 -7.30 -3.62 8.13
CA THR A 501 -8.12 -2.81 7.20
C THR A 501 -9.64 -3.09 7.32
N PRO A 502 -10.53 -2.16 6.94
CA PRO A 502 -10.28 -0.72 6.82
C PRO A 502 -10.32 -0.07 8.20
N VAL A 503 -9.37 0.82 8.48
CA VAL A 503 -9.39 1.70 9.65
C VAL A 503 -9.85 3.08 9.23
N PHE A 504 -10.99 3.55 9.72
CA PHE A 504 -11.48 4.90 9.44
C PHE A 504 -10.79 5.91 10.36
N ALA A 505 -9.74 6.54 9.84
CA ALA A 505 -8.89 7.45 10.60
C ALA A 505 -8.89 8.86 10.02
N ARG A 506 -8.53 9.85 10.86
CA ARG A 506 -8.32 11.22 10.41
C ARG A 506 -7.10 11.31 9.48
N MET A 507 -7.31 11.90 8.32
CA MET A 507 -6.32 12.18 7.28
C MET A 507 -5.63 13.53 7.53
N THR A 508 -4.54 13.81 6.81
CA THR A 508 -3.77 15.06 6.94
C THR A 508 -4.56 16.31 6.54
N ASP A 509 -5.60 16.17 5.71
CA ASP A 509 -6.55 17.25 5.35
C ASP A 509 -7.61 17.51 6.44
N GLY A 510 -7.61 16.72 7.52
CA GLY A 510 -8.56 16.80 8.63
C GLY A 510 -9.85 16.00 8.42
N LYS A 511 -10.08 15.40 7.25
CA LYS A 511 -11.24 14.53 6.98
C LYS A 511 -11.00 13.11 7.43
N ILE A 512 -12.06 12.31 7.52
CA ILE A 512 -11.97 10.88 7.84
C ILE A 512 -11.99 10.08 6.54
N GLY A 513 -11.07 9.13 6.42
CA GLY A 513 -10.99 8.20 5.29
C GLY A 513 -10.53 6.80 5.71
N PRO A 514 -10.68 5.79 4.85
CA PRO A 514 -10.25 4.44 5.14
C PRO A 514 -8.72 4.33 4.99
N HIS A 515 -8.09 3.61 5.90
CA HIS A 515 -6.65 3.38 5.94
C HIS A 515 -6.36 1.87 6.08
N ASN A 516 -5.23 1.46 5.51
CA ASN A 516 -4.51 0.29 5.97
C ASN A 516 -3.61 0.70 7.13
N MET A 517 -3.33 -0.23 8.04
CA MET A 517 -2.61 0.07 9.26
C MET A 517 -1.73 -1.11 9.70
N ILE A 518 -0.57 -0.80 10.30
CA ILE A 518 0.33 -1.78 10.95
C ILE A 518 0.70 -1.25 12.34
N TRP A 519 0.71 -2.15 13.33
CA TRP A 519 1.25 -1.87 14.65
C TRP A 519 2.77 -2.07 14.66
N PRO A 520 3.60 -1.08 15.05
CA PRO A 520 5.02 -1.34 15.17
C PRO A 520 5.29 -2.34 16.31
N SER A 521 6.32 -3.17 16.12
CA SER A 521 6.87 -4.03 17.18
C SER A 521 8.37 -4.05 17.03
N PHE A 522 9.17 -3.58 18.00
CA PHE A 522 10.64 -3.59 17.88
C PHE A 522 11.34 -3.29 19.21
N TRP A 523 12.59 -3.73 19.30
CA TRP A 523 13.53 -3.35 20.37
C TRP A 523 14.22 -2.05 19.99
N GLY A 524 14.44 -1.18 20.97
CA GLY A 524 14.96 0.16 20.74
C GLY A 524 15.69 0.74 21.94
N ALA A 525 16.23 1.93 21.73
CA ALA A 525 16.80 2.79 22.74
C ALA A 525 16.05 4.13 22.76
N GLN A 526 15.80 4.66 23.95
CA GLN A 526 15.18 5.96 24.16
C GLN A 526 16.21 6.93 24.72
N THR A 527 16.42 8.04 24.02
CA THR A 527 17.27 9.15 24.49
C THR A 527 16.49 10.45 24.37
N ASN A 528 16.39 11.22 25.46
CA ASN A 528 15.64 12.49 25.50
C ASN A 528 14.18 12.37 25.00
N GLY A 529 13.52 11.23 25.27
CA GLY A 529 12.13 10.97 24.83
C GLY A 529 11.99 10.56 23.35
N VAL A 530 13.08 10.46 22.61
CA VAL A 530 13.08 9.96 21.22
C VAL A 530 13.47 8.49 21.22
N VAL A 531 12.61 7.65 20.68
CA VAL A 531 12.83 6.20 20.55
C VAL A 531 13.40 5.90 19.17
N LYS A 532 14.57 5.26 19.14
CA LYS A 532 15.19 4.70 17.93
C LYS A 532 15.18 3.17 17.99
N PRO A 533 14.80 2.46 16.92
CA PRO A 533 14.92 1.02 16.84
C PRO A 533 16.39 0.59 16.85
N LEU A 534 16.66 -0.61 17.36
CA LEU A 534 17.95 -1.28 17.18
C LEU A 534 17.93 -2.09 15.89
N ALA A 535 19.11 -2.22 15.28
CA ALA A 535 19.30 -3.11 14.13
C ALA A 535 18.95 -4.56 14.51
N PRO A 536 18.20 -5.31 13.67
CA PRO A 536 17.83 -6.69 13.98
C PRO A 536 19.00 -7.61 14.30
N ASP A 537 20.13 -7.46 13.60
CA ASP A 537 21.31 -8.30 13.81
C ASP A 537 21.95 -8.04 15.18
N LEU A 538 21.99 -6.78 15.63
CA LEU A 538 22.42 -6.43 16.98
C LEU A 538 21.50 -7.02 18.06
N VAL A 539 20.18 -6.99 17.86
CA VAL A 539 19.23 -7.62 18.79
C VAL A 539 19.45 -9.13 18.88
N ARG A 540 19.77 -9.77 17.75
CA ARG A 540 20.08 -11.21 17.71
C ARG A 540 21.33 -11.53 18.51
N GLU A 541 22.37 -10.70 18.37
CA GLU A 541 23.62 -10.85 19.11
C GLU A 541 23.41 -10.68 20.62
N ILE A 542 22.70 -9.63 21.04
CA ILE A 542 22.52 -9.31 22.46
C ILE A 542 21.62 -10.33 23.18
N ALA A 543 20.58 -10.82 22.50
CA ALA A 543 19.45 -11.48 23.16
C ALA A 543 19.08 -12.85 22.57
N GLU A 544 20.04 -13.55 21.95
CA GLU A 544 19.83 -14.84 21.28
C GLU A 544 19.06 -15.85 22.15
N ASP A 545 19.60 -16.14 23.34
CA ASP A 545 19.08 -17.14 24.26
C ASP A 545 17.69 -16.77 24.81
N GLU A 546 17.49 -15.51 25.21
CA GLU A 546 16.25 -15.07 25.85
C GLU A 546 15.07 -14.98 24.87
N LEU A 547 15.37 -14.76 23.58
CA LEU A 547 14.39 -14.76 22.50
C LEU A 547 14.16 -16.16 21.89
N GLY A 548 14.98 -17.16 22.26
CA GLY A 548 14.88 -18.54 21.77
C GLY A 548 15.08 -18.62 20.25
N ILE A 549 16.10 -17.93 19.74
CA ILE A 549 16.39 -17.81 18.30
C ILE A 549 16.83 -19.16 17.69
N GLU A 550 17.44 -20.01 18.50
CA GLU A 550 17.93 -21.35 18.18
C GLU A 550 16.83 -22.40 18.06
N ILE A 551 15.64 -22.15 18.63
CA ILE A 551 14.50 -23.07 18.56
C ILE A 551 14.07 -23.19 17.10
N ALA A 552 14.34 -24.34 16.45
CA ALA A 552 14.07 -24.51 15.01
C ALA A 552 12.61 -24.18 14.65
N GLU A 553 11.66 -24.69 15.42
CA GLU A 553 10.21 -24.52 15.20
C GLU A 553 9.51 -24.02 16.47
N PRO A 554 9.55 -22.71 16.74
CA PRO A 554 8.93 -22.15 17.93
C PRO A 554 7.41 -22.17 17.78
N GLU A 555 6.70 -22.36 18.89
CA GLU A 555 5.25 -22.25 18.91
C GLU A 555 4.81 -20.86 18.44
N ARG A 556 3.76 -20.84 17.62
CA ARG A 556 3.18 -19.62 17.09
C ARG A 556 1.72 -19.52 17.45
N VAL A 557 1.32 -18.34 17.88
CA VAL A 557 -0.04 -17.96 18.21
C VAL A 557 -0.36 -16.72 17.40
N ASN A 558 -1.35 -16.83 16.52
CA ASN A 558 -1.70 -15.73 15.63
C ASN A 558 -0.48 -15.21 14.84
N ASP A 559 0.32 -16.14 14.30
CA ASP A 559 1.58 -15.93 13.56
C ASP A 559 2.77 -15.33 14.35
N TRP A 560 2.54 -14.87 15.57
CA TRP A 560 3.57 -14.41 16.51
C TRP A 560 4.15 -15.55 17.34
N ILE A 561 5.42 -15.44 17.71
CA ILE A 561 5.96 -16.19 18.84
C ILE A 561 5.77 -15.30 20.07
N GLU A 562 5.04 -15.79 21.07
CA GLU A 562 4.67 -14.99 22.24
C GLU A 562 5.89 -14.43 22.99
N LEU A 563 5.77 -13.19 23.49
CA LEU A 563 6.68 -12.56 24.43
C LEU A 563 6.02 -12.38 25.78
N THR A 564 6.65 -12.96 26.81
CA THR A 564 6.26 -12.74 28.20
C THR A 564 6.89 -11.47 28.76
N GLU A 565 6.25 -10.81 29.72
CA GLU A 565 6.84 -9.65 30.43
C GLU A 565 8.19 -9.99 31.06
N LYS A 566 8.37 -11.22 31.54
CA LYS A 566 9.65 -11.71 32.06
C LYS A 566 10.74 -11.72 30.99
N GLN A 567 10.44 -12.18 29.79
CA GLN A 567 11.41 -12.15 28.67
C GLN A 567 11.72 -10.71 28.27
N ILE A 568 10.71 -9.85 28.17
CA ILE A 568 10.90 -8.42 27.88
C ILE A 568 11.88 -7.81 28.88
N GLY A 569 11.66 -7.98 30.18
CA GLY A 569 12.53 -7.40 31.20
C GLY A 569 13.97 -7.89 31.14
N LYS A 570 14.18 -9.17 30.83
CA LYS A 570 15.53 -9.72 30.65
C LYS A 570 16.25 -9.17 29.42
N VAL A 571 15.57 -9.09 28.28
CA VAL A 571 16.15 -8.55 27.06
C VAL A 571 16.48 -7.07 27.22
N LEU A 572 15.58 -6.28 27.82
CA LEU A 572 15.84 -4.88 28.13
C LEU A 572 17.06 -4.71 29.04
N LYS A 573 17.24 -5.62 30.01
CA LYS A 573 18.43 -5.62 30.86
C LYS A 573 19.71 -5.91 30.06
N LEU A 574 19.70 -6.91 29.19
CA LEU A 574 20.85 -7.24 28.32
C LEU A 574 21.22 -6.06 27.40
N ILE A 575 20.23 -5.40 26.80
CA ILE A 575 20.43 -4.19 25.99
C ILE A 575 21.03 -3.06 26.85
N GLY A 576 20.59 -2.89 28.08
CA GLY A 576 21.13 -1.87 28.99
C GLY A 576 22.55 -2.18 29.51
N GLU A 577 22.96 -3.44 29.51
CA GLU A 577 24.32 -3.89 29.89
C GLU A 577 25.29 -3.90 28.70
N TYR A 578 24.79 -3.72 27.47
CA TYR A 578 25.63 -3.66 26.27
C TYR A 578 26.51 -2.39 26.28
N GLU A 579 27.77 -2.53 25.89
CA GLU A 579 28.69 -1.40 25.77
C GLU A 579 28.40 -0.63 24.47
N TRP A 580 27.79 0.56 24.60
CA TRP A 580 27.43 1.41 23.48
C TRP A 580 28.56 2.38 23.14
N GLU A 581 28.89 2.56 21.86
CA GLU A 581 29.81 3.60 21.37
C GLU A 581 29.12 4.97 21.17
N LEU A 582 28.07 5.29 21.93
CA LEU A 582 27.19 6.42 21.61
C LEU A 582 27.71 7.78 22.09
N GLU A 583 27.56 8.80 21.22
CA GLU A 583 27.64 10.23 21.55
C GLU A 583 26.39 10.71 22.32
N GLU A 584 26.64 11.35 23.47
CA GLU A 584 25.72 12.08 24.39
C GLU A 584 24.40 11.39 24.84
N GLY A 585 24.44 10.86 26.08
CA GLY A 585 23.28 10.49 26.90
C GLY A 585 23.19 8.98 27.15
N GLU A 586 22.83 8.57 28.37
CA GLU A 586 22.60 7.15 28.69
C GLU A 586 21.29 6.68 28.02
N PRO A 587 21.33 5.78 27.01
CA PRO A 587 20.13 5.31 26.34
C PRO A 587 19.31 4.40 27.26
N GLU A 588 18.01 4.66 27.41
CA GLU A 588 17.10 3.76 28.11
C GLU A 588 16.62 2.65 27.16
N PRO A 589 16.86 1.36 27.47
CA PRO A 589 16.34 0.26 26.66
C PRO A 589 14.82 0.23 26.67
N VAL A 590 14.22 0.07 25.48
CA VAL A 590 12.77 0.01 25.34
C VAL A 590 12.34 -1.09 24.38
N TYR A 591 11.12 -1.59 24.56
CA TYR A 591 10.44 -2.45 23.62
C TYR A 591 9.10 -1.82 23.24
N VAL A 592 8.82 -1.71 21.95
CA VAL A 592 7.57 -1.16 21.43
C VAL A 592 6.73 -2.32 20.90
N ALA A 593 5.46 -2.43 21.30
CA ALA A 593 4.51 -3.41 20.76
C ALA A 593 3.06 -3.05 21.14
N GLY A 594 2.10 -3.36 20.26
CA GLY A 594 0.67 -3.31 20.59
C GLY A 594 0.15 -1.95 21.10
N GLY A 595 0.73 -0.85 20.63
CA GLY A 595 0.34 0.49 21.08
C GLY A 595 0.96 0.96 22.38
N ARG A 596 1.92 0.20 22.93
CA ARG A 596 2.59 0.52 24.20
C ARG A 596 4.11 0.50 24.04
N LEU A 597 4.77 1.27 24.90
CA LEU A 597 6.21 1.22 25.14
C LEU A 597 6.46 0.52 26.47
N TYR A 598 7.38 -0.43 26.48
CA TYR A 598 7.79 -1.20 27.64
C TYR A 598 9.22 -0.81 28.01
N SER A 599 9.45 -0.49 29.28
CA SER A 599 10.78 -0.19 29.82
C SER A 599 10.96 -0.76 31.22
N LEU A 600 12.18 -0.68 31.77
CA LEU A 600 12.48 -1.14 33.12
C LEU A 600 12.40 0.01 34.11
N SER A 601 11.63 -0.17 35.19
CA SER A 601 11.60 0.74 36.34
C SER A 601 11.83 -0.06 37.61
N ASN A 602 12.94 0.20 38.30
CA ASN A 602 13.37 -0.55 39.49
C ASN A 602 13.47 -2.08 39.30
N GLY A 603 13.78 -2.53 38.07
CA GLY A 603 13.90 -3.94 37.71
C GLY A 603 12.60 -4.62 37.28
N ASP A 604 11.46 -3.93 37.38
CA ASP A 604 10.17 -4.41 36.89
C ASP A 604 9.85 -3.81 35.52
N VAL A 605 9.16 -4.59 34.67
CA VAL A 605 8.67 -4.09 33.38
C VAL A 605 7.44 -3.23 33.60
N ILE A 606 7.52 -1.98 33.16
CA ILE A 606 6.38 -1.07 33.10
C ILE A 606 5.96 -0.84 31.65
N SER A 607 4.69 -0.53 31.42
CA SER A 607 4.20 -0.18 30.09
C SER A 607 3.49 1.17 30.09
N THR A 608 3.82 2.03 29.13
CA THR A 608 3.32 3.39 29.00
C THR A 608 2.80 3.66 27.58
N ASN A 609 2.04 4.73 27.41
CA ASN A 609 1.66 5.21 26.08
C ASN A 609 2.82 6.07 25.55
N HIS A 610 3.15 5.90 24.26
CA HIS A 610 4.24 6.64 23.62
C HIS A 610 3.97 6.81 22.12
N ASP A 611 4.39 7.93 21.54
CA ASP A 611 4.19 8.24 20.11
C ASP A 611 4.84 7.19 19.19
N ALA A 612 5.99 6.63 19.58
CA ALA A 612 6.68 5.57 18.84
C ALA A 612 5.88 4.26 18.76
N ALA A 613 4.92 4.06 19.66
CA ALA A 613 4.04 2.90 19.65
C ALA A 613 2.74 3.13 18.88
N GLU A 614 2.49 4.35 18.39
CA GLU A 614 1.34 4.63 17.53
C GLU A 614 1.42 3.78 16.25
N PRO A 615 0.29 3.21 15.78
CA PRO A 615 0.30 2.43 14.57
C PRO A 615 0.52 3.32 13.34
N TYR A 616 1.33 2.81 12.40
CA TYR A 616 1.52 3.46 11.12
C TYR A 616 0.30 3.19 10.23
N LYS A 617 -0.26 4.25 9.63
CA LYS A 617 -1.47 4.18 8.81
C LYS A 617 -1.27 4.89 7.47
N TRP A 618 -1.77 4.30 6.39
CA TRP A 618 -1.76 4.93 5.07
C TRP A 618 -3.12 4.81 4.38
N PRO A 619 -3.55 5.87 3.67
CA PRO A 619 -4.90 5.97 3.15
C PRO A 619 -5.17 5.02 1.98
N ILE A 620 -6.39 4.50 1.92
CA ILE A 620 -6.90 3.66 0.83
C ILE A 620 -7.65 4.52 -0.17
N ALA A 621 -7.36 4.29 -1.44
CA ALA A 621 -7.91 5.01 -2.59
C ALA A 621 -8.30 4.09 -3.76
N HIS A 622 -8.33 2.78 -3.51
CA HIS A 622 -8.61 1.72 -4.48
C HIS A 622 -9.85 0.94 -4.07
N ASP A 623 -10.20 -0.06 -4.89
CA ASP A 623 -11.43 -0.84 -4.79
C ASP A 623 -12.63 0.12 -4.71
N VAL A 624 -12.62 1.13 -5.58
CA VAL A 624 -13.63 2.18 -5.59
C VAL A 624 -14.95 1.57 -6.05
N ARG A 625 -15.96 1.66 -5.20
CA ARG A 625 -17.30 1.12 -5.42
C ARG A 625 -18.21 2.16 -6.10
N PRO A 626 -19.14 1.73 -6.97
CA PRO A 626 -20.11 2.62 -7.60
C PRO A 626 -21.06 3.24 -6.58
N ALA A 627 -21.74 4.33 -6.97
CA ALA A 627 -22.65 5.09 -6.10
C ALA A 627 -23.70 4.21 -5.40
N ALA A 628 -24.26 3.21 -6.10
CA ALA A 628 -25.26 2.31 -5.53
C ALA A 628 -24.74 1.49 -4.34
N GLN A 629 -23.43 1.20 -4.30
CA GLN A 629 -22.77 0.39 -3.28
C GLN A 629 -22.10 1.23 -2.18
N SER A 630 -22.08 2.56 -2.32
CA SER A 630 -21.49 3.48 -1.34
C SER A 630 -22.21 3.44 0.01
N LEU A 631 -21.49 3.76 1.09
CA LEU A 631 -22.07 3.89 2.42
C LEU A 631 -23.09 5.04 2.44
N GLY A 632 -24.27 4.79 3.01
CA GLY A 632 -25.34 5.78 3.06
C GLY A 632 -26.12 5.93 1.75
N SER A 633 -25.80 5.14 0.71
CA SER A 633 -26.51 5.20 -0.57
C SER A 633 -28.02 4.98 -0.41
N ASN A 634 -28.82 5.67 -1.22
CA ASN A 634 -30.29 5.62 -1.18
C ASN A 634 -30.90 5.95 0.21
N GLY A 635 -30.24 6.80 1.01
CA GLY A 635 -30.75 7.22 2.32
C GLY A 635 -30.55 6.18 3.42
N ARG A 636 -29.63 5.23 3.25
CA ARG A 636 -29.25 4.22 4.26
C ARG A 636 -28.38 4.83 5.38
N CYS A 637 -28.88 5.85 6.06
CA CYS A 637 -28.17 6.53 7.15
C CYS A 637 -27.73 5.57 8.27
N ALA A 638 -28.43 4.44 8.44
CA ALA A 638 -28.11 3.40 9.40
C ALA A 638 -26.74 2.75 9.16
N ASP A 639 -26.21 2.77 7.93
CA ASP A 639 -24.87 2.25 7.62
C ASP A 639 -23.79 2.87 8.53
N CYS A 640 -23.96 4.15 8.90
CA CYS A 640 -23.02 4.92 9.73
C CYS A 640 -23.63 5.34 11.08
N HIS A 641 -24.94 5.57 11.17
CA HIS A 641 -25.58 6.15 12.37
C HIS A 641 -26.38 5.15 13.19
N ASP A 642 -26.41 3.87 12.83
CA ASP A 642 -26.94 2.85 13.73
C ASP A 642 -26.06 2.71 14.99
N LYS A 643 -26.67 2.36 16.12
CA LYS A 643 -25.96 2.15 17.40
C LYS A 643 -24.91 1.03 17.33
N ASN A 644 -25.06 0.12 16.36
CA ASN A 644 -24.14 -0.98 16.09
C ASN A 644 -23.40 -0.78 14.76
N SER A 645 -23.41 0.44 14.18
CA SER A 645 -22.71 0.72 12.93
C SER A 645 -21.21 0.43 13.08
N PRO A 646 -20.64 -0.47 12.26
CA PRO A 646 -19.21 -0.74 12.34
C PRO A 646 -18.34 0.39 11.82
N PHE A 647 -18.90 1.36 11.08
CA PHE A 647 -18.17 2.55 10.64
C PHE A 647 -17.74 3.42 11.83
N ILE A 648 -18.61 3.60 12.84
CA ILE A 648 -18.31 4.40 14.03
C ILE A 648 -17.86 3.51 15.19
N PHE A 649 -18.60 2.43 15.46
CA PHE A 649 -18.45 1.63 16.68
C PHE A 649 -17.65 0.33 16.48
N GLY A 650 -17.08 0.14 15.29
CA GLY A 650 -16.20 -0.98 14.98
C GLY A 650 -14.99 -1.04 15.91
N GLN A 651 -14.37 -2.21 15.92
CA GLN A 651 -13.20 -2.53 16.73
C GLN A 651 -12.00 -2.77 15.81
N VAL A 652 -10.91 -2.07 16.08
CA VAL A 652 -9.65 -2.20 15.36
C VAL A 652 -8.78 -3.19 16.14
N GLU A 653 -8.35 -4.24 15.47
CA GLU A 653 -7.45 -5.24 16.04
C GLU A 653 -6.12 -4.60 16.48
N VAL A 654 -5.63 -5.00 17.67
CA VAL A 654 -4.27 -4.73 18.15
C VAL A 654 -3.39 -5.92 17.81
N ASP A 655 -2.48 -5.74 16.85
CA ASP A 655 -1.50 -6.76 16.47
C ASP A 655 -0.28 -6.67 17.38
N THR A 656 0.01 -7.75 18.11
CA THR A 656 1.08 -7.75 19.11
C THR A 656 1.58 -9.17 19.42
N PRO A 657 2.88 -9.35 19.70
CA PRO A 657 3.43 -10.59 20.23
C PRO A 657 3.17 -10.80 21.73
N ILE A 658 2.55 -9.84 22.43
CA ILE A 658 2.30 -9.93 23.88
C ILE A 658 0.87 -10.43 24.09
N LYS A 659 0.75 -11.64 24.66
CA LYS A 659 -0.53 -12.36 24.79
C LYS A 659 -1.32 -12.43 23.46
N PRO A 660 -0.70 -12.92 22.37
CA PRO A 660 -1.30 -12.93 21.03
C PRO A 660 -2.56 -13.82 20.91
N ALA A 661 -2.80 -14.70 21.89
CA ALA A 661 -4.05 -15.49 22.00
C ALA A 661 -5.24 -14.64 22.46
N GLU A 662 -4.98 -13.56 23.21
CA GLU A 662 -6.03 -12.68 23.73
C GLU A 662 -6.44 -11.68 22.66
N LYS A 663 -7.73 -11.61 22.36
CA LYS A 663 -8.26 -10.65 21.41
C LYS A 663 -8.21 -9.24 22.02
N GLN A 664 -7.27 -8.44 21.53
CA GLN A 664 -7.09 -7.05 21.93
C GLN A 664 -7.60 -6.12 20.83
N THR A 665 -8.41 -5.12 21.19
CA THR A 665 -8.99 -4.18 20.23
C THR A 665 -9.06 -2.75 20.77
N VAL A 666 -8.91 -1.79 19.88
CA VAL A 666 -9.12 -0.36 20.13
C VAL A 666 -10.37 0.11 19.38
N ALA A 667 -11.15 1.02 19.95
CA ALA A 667 -12.36 1.51 19.30
C ALA A 667 -12.04 2.33 18.04
N MET A 668 -12.77 2.12 16.94
CA MET A 668 -12.62 2.88 15.69
C MET A 668 -12.71 4.40 15.90
N THR A 669 -13.50 4.85 16.89
CA THR A 669 -13.64 6.25 17.27
C THR A 669 -12.33 6.92 17.68
N GLU A 670 -11.36 6.17 18.23
CA GLU A 670 -10.07 6.74 18.63
C GLU A 670 -9.26 7.16 17.39
N PHE A 671 -9.26 6.35 16.34
CA PHE A 671 -8.56 6.64 15.09
C PHE A 671 -9.23 7.76 14.28
N GLY A 672 -10.57 7.81 14.30
CA GLY A 672 -11.34 8.89 13.69
C GLY A 672 -11.35 10.19 14.51
N GLU A 673 -10.77 10.17 15.73
CA GLU A 673 -10.82 11.24 16.73
C GLU A 673 -12.25 11.73 16.94
N LEU A 674 -13.15 10.79 17.21
CA LEU A 674 -14.59 11.02 17.37
C LEU A 674 -15.00 10.84 18.83
N ASP A 675 -15.89 11.72 19.31
CA ASP A 675 -16.50 11.54 20.63
C ASP A 675 -17.54 10.42 20.59
N ARG A 676 -17.19 9.27 21.18
CA ARG A 676 -18.05 8.08 21.22
C ARG A 676 -19.42 8.37 21.86
N SER A 677 -19.45 9.16 22.94
CA SER A 677 -20.68 9.45 23.68
C SER A 677 -21.66 10.30 22.86
N TYR A 678 -21.14 11.29 22.13
CA TYR A 678 -21.88 12.12 21.21
C TYR A 678 -22.52 11.28 20.10
N PHE A 679 -21.76 10.39 19.46
CA PHE A 679 -22.31 9.55 18.39
C PHE A 679 -23.29 8.49 18.91
N GLN A 680 -23.10 7.97 20.12
CA GLN A 680 -24.09 7.10 20.76
C GLN A 680 -25.40 7.84 21.00
N MET A 681 -25.36 9.04 21.59
CA MET A 681 -26.53 9.89 21.80
C MET A 681 -27.22 10.24 20.48
N PHE A 682 -26.44 10.55 19.44
CA PHE A 682 -26.97 10.80 18.11
C PHE A 682 -27.65 9.55 17.53
N ALA A 683 -27.04 8.37 17.61
CA ALA A 683 -27.64 7.12 17.18
C ALA A 683 -28.97 6.82 17.89
N PHE A 684 -29.08 7.14 19.19
CA PHE A 684 -30.35 7.04 19.92
C PHE A 684 -31.46 7.89 19.30
N THR A 685 -31.15 9.07 18.75
CA THR A 685 -32.18 9.91 18.09
C THR A 685 -32.80 9.22 16.87
N PHE A 686 -32.05 8.36 16.18
CA PHE A 686 -32.57 7.59 15.03
C PHE A 686 -33.57 6.51 15.47
N LEU A 687 -33.39 5.92 16.65
CA LEU A 687 -34.34 4.96 17.23
C LEU A 687 -35.71 5.59 17.47
N PHE A 688 -35.75 6.86 17.91
CA PHE A 688 -36.99 7.59 18.17
C PHE A 688 -37.57 8.29 16.93
N ARG A 689 -36.86 8.30 15.80
CA ARG A 689 -37.29 8.97 14.57
C ARG A 689 -38.66 8.49 14.06
N PRO A 690 -39.02 7.20 14.08
CA PRO A 690 -40.37 6.75 13.71
C PRO A 690 -41.45 7.36 14.60
N TRP A 691 -41.21 7.41 15.92
CA TRP A 691 -42.14 8.01 16.88
C TRP A 691 -42.31 9.51 16.65
N LEU A 692 -41.22 10.22 16.39
CA LEU A 692 -41.27 11.64 16.05
C LEU A 692 -42.10 11.89 14.78
N LYS A 693 -41.93 11.05 13.74
CA LYS A 693 -42.76 11.14 12.52
C LYS A 693 -44.24 10.93 12.83
N VAL A 694 -44.57 9.93 13.65
CA VAL A 694 -45.95 9.68 14.08
C VAL A 694 -46.52 10.90 14.82
N VAL A 695 -45.79 11.46 15.79
CA VAL A 695 -46.22 12.64 16.55
C VAL A 695 -46.44 13.85 15.63
N VAL A 696 -45.53 14.10 14.68
CA VAL A 696 -45.66 15.21 13.71
C VAL A 696 -46.86 14.99 12.80
N ILE A 697 -47.06 13.78 12.27
CA ILE A 697 -48.23 13.45 11.43
C ILE A 697 -49.52 13.65 12.21
N LEU A 698 -49.62 13.14 13.44
CA LEU A 698 -50.79 13.33 14.30
C LEU A 698 -51.04 14.81 14.58
N SER A 699 -49.98 15.58 14.83
CA SER A 699 -50.08 17.03 15.04
C SER A 699 -50.57 17.77 13.79
N CYS A 700 -50.07 17.41 12.60
CA CYS A 700 -50.53 17.95 11.33
C CYS A 700 -51.99 17.59 11.04
N VAL A 701 -52.42 16.36 11.34
CA VAL A 701 -53.82 15.92 11.19
C VAL A 701 -54.73 16.71 12.12
N LEU A 702 -54.35 16.87 13.40
CA LEU A 702 -55.08 17.70 14.36
C LEU A 702 -55.18 19.16 13.91
N LEU A 703 -54.08 19.77 13.48
CA LEU A 703 -54.07 21.12 12.90
C LEU A 703 -54.98 21.21 11.67
N GLY A 704 -54.91 20.23 10.77
CA GLY A 704 -55.78 20.16 9.59
C GLY A 704 -57.26 20.06 9.96
N MET A 705 -57.62 19.26 10.97
CA MET A 705 -59.00 19.17 11.47
C MET A 705 -59.48 20.49 12.09
N VAL A 706 -58.63 21.18 12.86
CA VAL A 706 -58.96 22.49 13.42
C VAL A 706 -59.19 23.50 12.30
N LEU A 707 -58.30 23.58 11.32
CA LEU A 707 -58.44 24.47 10.16
C LEU A 707 -59.71 24.15 9.36
N LEU A 708 -60.02 22.87 9.15
CA LEU A 708 -61.24 22.44 8.47
C LEU A 708 -62.50 22.86 9.25
N LEU A 709 -62.52 22.70 10.57
CA LEU A 709 -63.63 23.15 11.41
C LEU A 709 -63.85 24.67 11.32
N PHE A 710 -62.77 25.46 11.34
CA PHE A 710 -62.88 26.92 11.16
C PHE A 710 -63.35 27.29 9.74
N ALA A 711 -62.88 26.58 8.70
CA ALA A 711 -63.35 26.79 7.34
C ALA A 711 -64.85 26.47 7.19
N LEU A 712 -65.32 25.36 7.77
CA LEU A 712 -66.73 24.98 7.77
C LEU A 712 -67.60 25.97 8.56
N LYS A 713 -67.12 26.47 9.71
CA LYS A 713 -67.80 27.55 10.45
C LYS A 713 -67.88 28.85 9.64
N GLY A 714 -66.80 29.21 8.94
CA GLY A 714 -66.80 30.36 8.03
C GLY A 714 -67.82 30.18 6.90
N LEU A 715 -67.90 28.98 6.32
CA LEU A 715 -68.87 28.65 5.28
C LEU A 715 -70.32 28.72 5.80
N ASP A 716 -70.59 28.21 7.01
CA ASP A 716 -71.92 28.31 7.64
C ASP A 716 -72.35 29.77 7.83
N VAL A 717 -71.42 30.66 8.22
CA VAL A 717 -71.69 32.11 8.31
C VAL A 717 -72.01 32.71 6.94
N VAL A 718 -71.25 32.37 5.90
CA VAL A 718 -71.50 32.84 4.52
C VAL A 718 -72.85 32.35 4.01
N VAL A 719 -73.20 31.08 4.24
CA VAL A 719 -74.48 30.49 3.86
C VAL A 719 -75.64 31.18 4.60
N LYS A 720 -75.53 31.41 5.90
CA LYS A 720 -76.54 32.11 6.70
C LYS A 720 -76.72 33.57 6.25
N ALA A 721 -75.64 34.28 5.96
CA ALA A 721 -75.70 35.64 5.42
C ALA A 721 -76.31 35.70 4.01
N SER A 722 -76.15 34.63 3.23
CA SER A 722 -76.75 34.50 1.90
C SER A 722 -78.24 34.12 1.96
N GLY A 723 -78.65 33.34 2.97
CA GLY A 723 -80.04 32.92 3.19
C GLY A 723 -80.94 33.98 3.82
N THR A 724 -80.38 34.98 4.53
CA THR A 724 -81.17 36.09 5.14
C THR A 724 -81.67 37.12 4.12
N LYS A 725 -81.21 37.07 2.85
CA LYS A 725 -81.73 37.91 1.77
C LYS A 725 -83.01 37.39 1.10
N ALA A 726 -83.50 36.21 1.47
CA ALA A 726 -84.65 35.57 0.81
C ALA A 726 -85.98 35.70 1.58
N SER A 727 -86.03 36.46 2.68
CA SER A 727 -87.25 36.64 3.50
C SER A 727 -87.76 38.09 3.60
N ASP A 728 -87.21 39.01 2.80
CA ASP A 728 -87.71 40.40 2.67
C ASP A 728 -88.24 40.66 1.24
N GLU A 729 -89.07 39.74 0.71
CA GLU A 729 -90.04 40.01 -0.36
C GLU A 729 -91.45 39.57 0.06
#